data_AF-A0A843RNJ6-F1
#
_entry.id   AF-A0A843RNJ6-F1
#
_cell.length_a   1.000
_cell.length_b   1.000
_cell.length_c   1.000
_cell.angle_alpha   90.00
_cell.angle_beta   90.00
_cell.angle_gamma   90.00
#
_symmetry.space_group_name_H-M   'P 1'
#
loop_
_entity.id
_entity.type
_entity.pdbx_description
1 polymer ?
#
loop_
_entity_poly.entity_id
_entity_poly.type
_entity_poly.pdbx_seq_one_letter_code
_entity_poly.pdbx_strand_id
1 'polypeptide(L)'
;MRSFLLHVVPVLMGLAAAPGAAGTGVRDPTWSPDGRQLAVSVLDQIWTVSPRGELSAALAKWPDKKPAVERDPAWSADGRWIVFAADRGEGFDLFMVDRGGGAPTRLTFLPGDERWPSWTPDGRVVFAHHAIDQWDLYILDAAGAGPGAPPTPVPLGKTSDDEMQPRVSRDGTRLAFASTRDVLPGDIDIWVTALPGRSEIADPQGTTPEGDTGEGATVIERARRVLRAGGADQYPSWAPDGSRLAFFATRQGVGSVWIANVAPPNGRTSQPSSTEPAVPDVARQESLPREYPEAPPVLLSRDGGQPAWSPDGRTIMVADAPGAGLAYNGNPLRTRDEPPPLFTLGRAYRLRALPAPRAPDEGVVSIATSRPASRARWLFAFDRVWETLRSLYYAEPPTAAAWQALAARYRPRAAEARSEPELEAVVDAMIDEQPLVRQQVTSDHTIVVSAHPLASQAGVGVLASGGNIVDAAIAVSFALGVVEPDASGIGGDGMALLYLRGMSRPTLIDFKDQSPSHATLDNPKILRDDRLVSDGPAAANVPGVVAGMDSLFKKYGSGNVTWARLLEPAIEYAEDGVVLDASLPTTIATARPIIEKYTETARIFLPNGSVPASGARFVNRDYASTLRTLAIEGARSFYEGSIGKRIADDMAEQGGLINGADLAQYRALERAPLHGRYRGHAVWTAAPPVASGAALIEMLQILGHYDPRDGATFRHDADYLHYAIEARKVRDPMRHVADPARWTVEVDEHLTDAHAKLLFRTIRRDRASRFTDGGADIEREQDVAGADESGLGRGTTAFVVADTAGNMIVVTQTLSTWGGSFYVSKGLGFLYNNHVKSYRTRSGAYGQLLPLTRSSTTNAVSLVFERDDRTRPLLGVAAAGNQWILPSVFQTIAGVIDGGLSAQQAVEAPRFFVARDPSDPDRRAASVQIEDRFPRGVLTNLISRGHRFHKIGRKGELRYGYASAVIVDRQRGTVAGGADPRRSHAALAWEPSSSAPDGGAFGERALPLQGRDASLRRPLP
;
A
#
# COMPACT_ATOMS: atom_id res chain seq x y z
N MET A 1 -74.15 -37.69 -11.11
CA MET A 1 -74.21 -38.78 -10.09
C MET A 1 -72.77 -39.10 -9.70
N ARG A 2 -72.23 -39.00 -8.49
CA ARG A 2 -72.61 -38.61 -7.11
C ARG A 2 -71.28 -38.08 -6.48
N SER A 3 -71.24 -36.86 -5.93
CA SER A 3 -71.21 -36.52 -4.48
C SER A 3 -70.08 -37.16 -3.67
N PHE A 4 -69.37 -36.54 -2.72
CA PHE A 4 -69.21 -35.19 -2.13
C PHE A 4 -68.17 -35.40 -0.99
N LEU A 5 -67.28 -34.44 -0.69
CA LEU A 5 -66.62 -34.11 0.61
C LEU A 5 -65.28 -33.38 0.33
N LEU A 6 -65.21 -32.03 0.25
CA LEU A 6 -65.11 -31.02 1.32
C LEU A 6 -63.97 -31.25 2.34
N HIS A 7 -62.81 -30.58 2.16
CA HIS A 7 -62.39 -29.42 2.98
C HIS A 7 -61.03 -28.81 2.56
N VAL A 8 -61.07 -27.48 2.38
CA VAL A 8 -60.02 -26.44 2.54
C VAL A 8 -58.93 -26.28 1.45
N VAL A 9 -59.08 -25.18 0.70
CA VAL A 9 -58.03 -24.37 0.08
C VAL A 9 -58.30 -22.93 0.60
N PRO A 10 -57.29 -22.12 0.98
CA PRO A 10 -56.71 -21.24 -0.03
C PRO A 10 -55.19 -21.07 -0.01
N VAL A 11 -54.62 -21.21 -1.21
CA VAL A 11 -53.73 -20.25 -1.87
C VAL A 11 -52.37 -20.01 -1.21
N LEU A 12 -51.43 -20.87 -1.58
CA LEU A 12 -50.02 -20.51 -1.77
C LEU A 12 -49.92 -19.66 -3.05
N MET A 13 -49.88 -18.33 -2.89
CA MET A 13 -49.33 -17.44 -3.91
C MET A 13 -48.44 -16.38 -3.27
N GLY A 14 -47.17 -16.45 -3.65
CA GLY A 14 -46.35 -15.27 -3.96
C GLY A 14 -46.15 -14.24 -2.87
N LEU A 15 -45.20 -14.49 -1.98
CA LEU A 15 -44.31 -13.42 -1.53
C LEU A 15 -42.99 -13.60 -2.28
N ALA A 16 -42.93 -13.00 -3.46
CA ALA A 16 -41.66 -12.59 -4.02
C ALA A 16 -40.96 -11.76 -2.94
N ALA A 17 -39.77 -12.19 -2.51
CA ALA A 17 -38.92 -11.38 -1.67
C ALA A 17 -38.75 -10.02 -2.38
N ALA A 18 -39.23 -8.95 -1.74
CA ALA A 18 -38.98 -7.60 -2.20
C ALA A 18 -37.46 -7.42 -2.36
N PRO A 19 -36.98 -6.69 -3.39
CA PRO A 19 -35.56 -6.40 -3.51
C PRO A 19 -35.12 -5.65 -2.23
N GLY A 20 -34.17 -6.27 -1.53
CA GLY A 20 -33.79 -5.93 -0.17
C GLY A 20 -33.34 -4.47 -0.01
N ALA A 21 -33.84 -3.83 1.05
CA ALA A 21 -33.28 -2.59 1.55
C ALA A 21 -31.78 -2.77 1.80
N ALA A 22 -30.96 -2.00 1.11
CA ALA A 22 -29.52 -1.96 1.35
C ALA A 22 -29.27 -1.48 2.78
N GLY A 23 -28.56 -2.29 3.58
CA GLY A 23 -28.23 -1.98 4.98
C GLY A 23 -27.16 -0.89 5.05
N THR A 24 -27.38 0.08 5.93
CA THR A 24 -26.39 1.12 6.26
C THR A 24 -25.28 0.52 7.11
N GLY A 25 -24.04 0.99 6.93
CA GLY A 25 -22.85 0.36 7.48
C GLY A 25 -22.81 0.17 9.01
N VAL A 26 -22.80 -1.09 9.45
CA VAL A 26 -22.63 -1.62 10.80
C VAL A 26 -21.19 -2.09 11.00
N ARG A 27 -20.59 -1.73 12.14
CA ARG A 27 -19.24 -2.11 12.58
C ARG A 27 -19.26 -2.60 14.02
N ASP A 28 -18.16 -3.23 14.40
CA ASP A 28 -17.79 -3.53 15.77
C ASP A 28 -18.90 -4.22 16.59
N PRO A 29 -19.46 -5.35 16.10
CA PRO A 29 -20.58 -6.00 16.74
C PRO A 29 -20.13 -6.64 18.05
N THR A 30 -20.95 -6.49 19.08
CA THR A 30 -20.76 -7.17 20.36
C THR A 30 -22.10 -7.60 20.92
N TRP A 31 -22.20 -8.81 21.47
CA TRP A 31 -23.45 -9.34 21.99
C TRP A 31 -23.70 -8.87 23.42
N SER A 32 -24.96 -8.56 23.73
CA SER A 32 -25.41 -8.46 25.11
C SER A 32 -25.26 -9.82 25.80
N PRO A 33 -24.99 -9.88 27.13
CA PRO A 33 -24.78 -11.15 27.84
C PRO A 33 -25.95 -12.14 27.76
N ASP A 34 -27.17 -11.62 27.58
CA ASP A 34 -28.43 -12.36 27.43
C ASP A 34 -28.74 -12.79 25.98
N GLY A 35 -27.93 -12.38 25.01
CA GLY A 35 -28.09 -12.70 23.59
C GLY A 35 -29.30 -12.05 22.92
N ARG A 36 -29.93 -11.04 23.53
CA ARG A 36 -31.13 -10.39 22.98
C ARG A 36 -30.84 -9.16 22.14
N GLN A 37 -29.66 -8.56 22.28
CA GLN A 37 -29.24 -7.37 21.56
C GLN A 37 -27.76 -7.48 21.15
N LEU A 38 -27.38 -6.70 20.16
CA LEU A 38 -25.98 -6.34 19.91
C LEU A 38 -25.79 -4.85 20.16
N ALA A 39 -24.58 -4.45 20.56
CA ALA A 39 -24.12 -3.08 20.37
C ALA A 39 -23.23 -3.05 19.12
N VAL A 40 -23.37 -1.97 18.34
CA VAL A 40 -22.70 -1.80 17.05
C VAL A 40 -22.35 -0.33 16.84
N SER A 41 -21.30 -0.05 16.07
CA SER A 41 -21.04 1.29 15.53
C SER A 41 -21.73 1.44 14.17
N VAL A 42 -22.55 2.47 13.99
CA VAL A 42 -23.25 2.78 12.72
C VAL A 42 -23.08 4.27 12.43
N LEU A 43 -22.39 4.58 11.32
CA LEU A 43 -21.92 5.94 10.99
C LEU A 43 -21.33 6.67 12.19
N ASP A 44 -20.37 6.01 12.84
CA ASP A 44 -19.56 6.59 13.91
C ASP A 44 -20.36 6.96 15.16
N GLN A 45 -21.49 6.32 15.38
CA GLN A 45 -22.27 6.38 16.62
C GLN A 45 -22.53 4.97 17.13
N ILE A 46 -22.62 4.78 18.44
CA ILE A 46 -22.99 3.48 19.02
C ILE A 46 -24.51 3.35 19.12
N TRP A 47 -25.00 2.20 18.68
CA TRP A 47 -26.40 1.81 18.69
C TRP A 47 -26.55 0.44 19.34
N THR A 48 -27.74 0.16 19.88
CA THR A 48 -28.16 -1.24 20.04
C THR A 48 -29.02 -1.69 18.86
N VAL A 49 -28.87 -2.96 18.50
CA VAL A 49 -29.59 -3.59 17.40
C VAL A 49 -30.08 -4.97 17.83
N SER A 50 -31.28 -5.35 17.42
CA SER A 50 -31.74 -6.73 17.63
C SER A 50 -30.97 -7.70 16.73
N PRO A 51 -30.89 -9.00 17.06
CA PRO A 51 -30.31 -10.01 16.16
C PRO A 51 -31.00 -10.12 14.80
N ARG A 52 -32.17 -9.48 14.64
CA ARG A 52 -32.93 -9.39 13.39
C ARG A 52 -32.66 -8.09 12.61
N GLY A 53 -31.85 -7.18 13.15
CA GLY A 53 -31.45 -5.93 12.49
C GLY A 53 -32.26 -4.69 12.87
N GLU A 54 -33.16 -4.79 13.84
CA GLU A 54 -33.97 -3.65 14.27
C GLU A 54 -33.12 -2.72 15.14
N LEU A 55 -32.77 -1.54 14.60
CA LEU A 55 -32.00 -0.51 15.31
C LEU A 55 -32.86 0.19 16.37
N SER A 56 -32.30 0.41 17.54
CA SER A 56 -32.88 1.23 18.61
C SER A 56 -32.54 2.72 18.41
N ALA A 57 -32.04 3.41 19.44
CA ALA A 57 -31.54 4.78 19.37
C ALA A 57 -30.02 4.84 19.54
N ALA A 58 -29.39 5.90 19.02
CA ALA A 58 -28.01 6.23 19.36
C ALA A 58 -27.91 6.40 20.88
N LEU A 59 -26.91 5.75 21.48
CA LEU A 59 -26.78 5.66 22.92
C LEU A 59 -26.18 6.94 23.52
N ALA A 60 -25.09 7.43 22.94
CA ALA A 60 -24.41 8.63 23.43
C ALA A 60 -25.17 9.90 23.02
N LYS A 61 -25.51 10.71 24.01
CA LYS A 61 -26.14 12.03 23.85
C LYS A 61 -25.17 13.09 24.34
N TRP A 62 -24.32 13.56 23.44
CA TRP A 62 -23.31 14.57 23.75
C TRP A 62 -23.95 15.94 24.04
N PRO A 63 -23.46 16.66 25.07
CA PRO A 63 -24.03 17.94 25.48
C PRO A 63 -23.71 19.09 24.52
N ASP A 64 -22.59 19.03 23.81
CA ASP A 64 -22.28 19.95 22.72
C ASP A 64 -22.69 19.33 21.37
N LYS A 65 -23.03 20.16 20.39
CA LYS A 65 -23.37 19.69 19.03
C LYS A 65 -22.12 19.35 18.20
N LYS A 66 -20.97 19.13 18.84
CA LYS A 66 -19.74 18.77 18.15
C LYS A 66 -19.86 17.34 17.63
N PRO A 67 -19.44 17.06 16.40
CA PRO A 67 -19.35 15.68 15.92
C PRO A 67 -18.42 14.86 16.81
N ALA A 68 -18.76 13.59 17.02
CA ALA A 68 -17.91 12.60 17.68
C ALA A 68 -17.80 11.36 16.78
N VAL A 69 -16.66 10.67 16.84
CA VAL A 69 -16.47 9.37 16.19
C VAL A 69 -16.47 8.28 17.24
N GLU A 70 -17.52 7.45 17.29
CA GLU A 70 -17.70 6.42 18.31
C GLU A 70 -17.46 5.01 17.75
N ARG A 71 -16.63 4.21 18.44
CA ARG A 71 -16.11 2.91 18.01
C ARG A 71 -16.06 1.87 19.12
N ASP A 72 -15.91 0.61 18.72
CA ASP A 72 -15.52 -0.50 19.58
C ASP A 72 -16.38 -0.68 20.86
N PRO A 73 -17.72 -0.79 20.75
CA PRO A 73 -18.55 -0.99 21.92
C PRO A 73 -18.31 -2.36 22.56
N ALA A 74 -18.42 -2.44 23.89
CA ALA A 74 -18.38 -3.67 24.67
C ALA A 74 -19.39 -3.63 25.82
N TRP A 75 -20.17 -4.71 25.96
CA TRP A 75 -21.16 -4.86 27.03
C TRP A 75 -20.50 -5.28 28.35
N SER A 76 -20.95 -4.68 29.45
CA SER A 76 -20.67 -5.20 30.79
C SER A 76 -21.33 -6.56 31.00
N ALA A 77 -20.76 -7.37 31.90
CA ALA A 77 -21.26 -8.73 32.17
C ALA A 77 -22.69 -8.75 32.73
N ASP A 78 -23.12 -7.69 33.41
CA ASP A 78 -24.49 -7.49 33.92
C ASP A 78 -25.46 -6.95 32.85
N GLY A 79 -24.96 -6.58 31.66
CA GLY A 79 -25.74 -6.04 30.55
C GLY A 79 -26.31 -4.64 30.79
N ARG A 80 -25.82 -3.91 31.81
CA ARG A 80 -26.28 -2.55 32.14
C ARG A 80 -25.53 -1.46 31.39
N TRP A 81 -24.22 -1.63 31.21
CA TRP A 81 -23.33 -0.60 30.71
C TRP A 81 -22.70 -1.02 29.38
N ILE A 82 -22.42 -0.02 28.56
CA ILE A 82 -21.63 -0.18 27.34
C ILE A 82 -20.44 0.77 27.47
N VAL A 83 -19.24 0.21 27.37
CA VAL A 83 -18.00 0.97 27.20
C VAL A 83 -17.69 1.06 25.71
N PHE A 84 -17.15 2.18 25.25
CA PHE A 84 -16.82 2.42 23.85
C PHE A 84 -15.71 3.48 23.76
N ALA A 85 -15.00 3.53 22.63
CA ALA A 85 -14.04 4.59 22.36
C ALA A 85 -14.71 5.75 21.61
N ALA A 86 -14.36 7.00 21.92
CA ALA A 86 -14.83 8.16 21.15
C ALA A 86 -13.74 9.21 20.93
N ASP A 87 -13.58 9.64 19.66
CA ASP A 87 -12.76 10.78 19.29
C ASP A 87 -13.63 12.03 19.11
N ARG A 88 -13.21 13.11 19.76
CA ARG A 88 -13.89 14.41 19.80
C ARG A 88 -12.97 15.57 19.34
N GLY A 89 -11.87 15.24 18.66
CA GLY A 89 -10.89 16.17 18.10
C GLY A 89 -9.53 16.16 18.80
N GLU A 90 -9.31 15.28 19.77
CA GLU A 90 -8.09 15.21 20.60
C GLU A 90 -7.50 13.79 20.68
N GLY A 91 -8.03 12.85 19.90
CA GLY A 91 -7.72 11.41 20.02
C GLY A 91 -8.87 10.63 20.64
N PHE A 92 -8.77 9.30 20.63
CA PHE A 92 -9.78 8.41 21.18
C PHE A 92 -9.60 8.21 22.69
N ASP A 93 -10.65 8.55 23.45
CA ASP A 93 -10.77 8.15 24.85
C ASP A 93 -11.84 7.09 25.05
N LEU A 94 -11.79 6.35 26.16
CA LEU A 94 -12.87 5.45 26.58
C LEU A 94 -13.98 6.19 27.32
N PHE A 95 -15.21 5.89 26.94
CA PHE A 95 -16.43 6.40 27.55
C PHE A 95 -17.37 5.25 27.92
N MET A 96 -18.22 5.51 28.90
CA MET A 96 -19.27 4.58 29.32
C MET A 96 -20.64 5.24 29.26
N VAL A 97 -21.64 4.47 28.85
CA VAL A 97 -23.05 4.89 28.80
C VAL A 97 -23.96 3.76 29.26
N ASP A 98 -25.10 4.12 29.87
CA ASP A 98 -26.15 3.16 30.22
C ASP A 98 -26.78 2.58 28.96
N ARG A 99 -27.22 1.31 29.00
CA ARG A 99 -27.88 0.64 27.87
C ARG A 99 -29.11 1.37 27.32
N GLY A 100 -29.76 2.21 28.12
CA GLY A 100 -30.89 3.07 27.71
C GLY A 100 -30.48 4.33 26.95
N GLY A 101 -29.18 4.62 26.87
CA GLY A 101 -28.60 5.83 26.30
C GLY A 101 -28.67 7.04 27.24
N GLY A 102 -27.81 8.02 27.02
CA GLY A 102 -27.66 9.17 27.91
C GLY A 102 -26.39 9.95 27.64
N ALA A 103 -26.07 10.91 28.52
CA ALA A 103 -24.78 11.58 28.47
C ALA A 103 -23.67 10.59 28.85
N PRO A 104 -22.67 10.36 27.98
CA PRO A 104 -21.58 9.44 28.27
C PRO A 104 -20.62 10.02 29.31
N THR A 105 -20.02 9.14 30.10
CA THR A 105 -19.00 9.48 31.12
C THR A 105 -17.63 9.04 30.63
N ARG A 106 -16.65 9.95 30.61
CA ARG A 106 -15.25 9.63 30.23
C ARG A 106 -14.61 8.77 31.33
N LEU A 107 -13.93 7.69 30.94
CA LEU A 107 -13.26 6.75 31.84
C LEU A 107 -11.75 6.96 31.90
N THR A 108 -11.14 7.37 30.80
CA THR A 108 -9.69 7.44 30.62
C THR A 108 -9.26 8.84 30.20
N PHE A 109 -8.00 9.17 30.52
CA PHE A 109 -7.43 10.52 30.38
C PHE A 109 -5.95 10.45 29.98
N LEU A 110 -5.48 9.33 29.42
CA LEU A 110 -4.07 9.20 29.05
C LEU A 110 -3.81 10.00 27.76
N PRO A 111 -2.60 10.57 27.58
CA PRO A 111 -2.23 11.17 26.31
C PRO A 111 -2.05 10.08 25.24
N GLY A 112 -2.80 10.16 24.14
CA GLY A 112 -2.73 9.17 23.05
C GLY A 112 -4.12 8.65 22.65
N ASP A 113 -4.15 7.51 21.95
CA ASP A 113 -5.40 6.86 21.52
C ASP A 113 -5.69 5.61 22.36
N GLU A 114 -6.95 5.38 22.73
CA GLU A 114 -7.37 4.27 23.59
C GLU A 114 -8.54 3.50 22.97
N ARG A 115 -8.35 2.20 22.71
CA ARG A 115 -9.20 1.43 21.79
C ARG A 115 -9.52 0.01 22.25
N TRP A 116 -10.54 -0.56 21.59
CA TRP A 116 -10.98 -1.96 21.75
C TRP A 116 -11.24 -2.44 23.19
N PRO A 117 -12.04 -1.71 23.98
CA PRO A 117 -12.30 -2.11 25.35
C PRO A 117 -13.03 -3.46 25.43
N SER A 118 -12.76 -4.23 26.50
CA SER A 118 -13.38 -5.51 26.80
C SER A 118 -13.59 -5.66 28.31
N TRP A 119 -14.80 -5.99 28.72
CA TRP A 119 -15.15 -6.18 30.13
C TRP A 119 -14.66 -7.52 30.67
N THR A 120 -14.23 -7.51 31.93
CA THR A 120 -14.15 -8.70 32.77
C THR A 120 -15.48 -8.89 33.53
N PRO A 121 -15.80 -10.11 33.99
CA PRO A 121 -16.99 -10.35 34.82
C PRO A 121 -17.01 -9.59 36.14
N ASP A 122 -15.84 -9.20 36.67
CA ASP A 122 -15.69 -8.48 37.93
C ASP A 122 -15.71 -6.94 37.80
N GLY A 123 -16.01 -6.40 36.61
CA GLY A 123 -16.22 -4.97 36.40
C GLY A 123 -14.96 -4.16 36.04
N ARG A 124 -13.87 -4.83 35.66
CA ARG A 124 -12.69 -4.20 35.06
C ARG A 124 -12.84 -4.11 33.53
N VAL A 125 -12.08 -3.22 32.93
CA VAL A 125 -12.03 -3.03 31.47
C VAL A 125 -10.59 -3.18 31.00
N VAL A 126 -10.35 -4.13 30.10
CA VAL A 126 -9.08 -4.30 29.37
C VAL A 126 -9.18 -3.56 28.05
N PHE A 127 -8.15 -2.82 27.65
CA PHE A 127 -8.12 -2.02 26.42
C PHE A 127 -6.69 -1.87 25.89
N ALA A 128 -6.53 -1.36 24.67
CA ALA A 128 -5.23 -1.01 24.11
C ALA A 128 -5.01 0.51 24.15
N HIS A 129 -3.82 0.95 24.49
CA HIS A 129 -3.41 2.35 24.56
C HIS A 129 -2.22 2.62 23.64
N HIS A 130 -2.26 3.70 22.88
CA HIS A 130 -1.21 4.13 21.97
C HIS A 130 -0.66 5.50 22.38
N ALA A 131 0.51 5.52 23.01
CA ALA A 131 1.12 6.75 23.53
C ALA A 131 1.77 7.60 22.42
N ILE A 132 2.75 7.06 21.68
CA ILE A 132 3.48 7.78 20.61
C ILE A 132 3.70 6.88 19.39
N ASP A 133 4.17 5.64 19.59
CA ASP A 133 4.65 4.77 18.52
C ASP A 133 4.28 3.28 18.66
N GLN A 134 3.54 2.91 19.70
CA GLN A 134 3.25 1.51 20.03
C GLN A 134 1.89 1.35 20.72
N TRP A 135 1.19 0.24 20.41
CA TRP A 135 0.00 -0.21 21.13
C TRP A 135 0.36 -1.15 22.29
N ASP A 136 -0.08 -0.81 23.50
CA ASP A 136 0.10 -1.63 24.72
C ASP A 136 -1.24 -1.96 25.38
N LEU A 137 -1.34 -3.10 26.08
CA LEU A 137 -2.57 -3.50 26.77
C LEU A 137 -2.62 -2.99 28.21
N TYR A 138 -3.72 -2.35 28.56
CA TYR A 138 -4.01 -1.80 29.88
C TYR A 138 -5.28 -2.40 30.46
N ILE A 139 -5.40 -2.33 31.78
CA ILE A 139 -6.61 -2.67 32.52
C ILE A 139 -6.94 -1.55 33.52
N LEU A 140 -8.22 -1.24 33.67
CA LEU A 140 -8.71 -0.31 34.70
C LEU A 140 -9.94 -0.86 35.41
N ASP A 141 -10.19 -0.37 36.62
CA ASP A 141 -11.37 -0.72 37.41
C ASP A 141 -12.49 0.30 37.18
N ALA A 142 -13.47 -0.05 36.34
CA ALA A 142 -14.57 0.83 36.01
C ALA A 142 -15.64 0.89 37.13
N ALA A 143 -15.63 -0.05 38.08
CA ALA A 143 -16.58 -0.14 39.19
C ALA A 143 -16.13 0.62 40.45
N GLY A 144 -14.83 0.93 40.58
CA GLY A 144 -14.21 1.53 41.76
C GLY A 144 -14.19 3.06 41.84
N ALA A 145 -14.61 3.78 40.79
CA ALA A 145 -14.60 5.24 40.78
C ALA A 145 -15.81 5.80 41.55
N GLY A 146 -15.60 6.22 42.80
CA GLY A 146 -16.54 7.11 43.48
C GLY A 146 -16.71 8.45 42.73
N PRO A 147 -17.69 9.29 43.10
CA PRO A 147 -17.87 10.59 42.44
C PRO A 147 -16.61 11.46 42.60
N GLY A 148 -15.88 11.70 41.51
CA GLY A 148 -14.83 12.73 41.43
C GLY A 148 -13.38 12.27 41.26
N ALA A 149 -13.06 10.97 41.22
CA ALA A 149 -11.70 10.48 40.91
C ALA A 149 -11.76 9.48 39.75
N PRO A 150 -11.13 9.76 38.59
CA PRO A 150 -11.11 8.82 37.47
C PRO A 150 -10.30 7.57 37.82
N PRO A 151 -10.68 6.39 37.31
CA PRO A 151 -9.94 5.16 37.57
C PRO A 151 -8.54 5.24 36.94
N THR A 152 -7.53 4.72 37.62
CA THR A 152 -6.14 4.71 37.13
C THR A 152 -5.91 3.45 36.28
N PRO A 153 -5.56 3.58 34.98
CA PRO A 153 -5.17 2.44 34.17
C PRO A 153 -3.83 1.84 34.60
N VAL A 154 -3.72 0.51 34.52
CA VAL A 154 -2.51 -0.26 34.84
C VAL A 154 -2.08 -1.06 33.61
N PRO A 155 -0.81 -1.01 33.17
CA PRO A 155 -0.33 -1.82 32.04
C PRO A 155 -0.32 -3.31 32.40
N LEU A 156 -0.68 -4.18 31.46
CA LEU A 156 -0.66 -5.65 31.63
C LEU A 156 0.70 -6.28 31.28
N GLY A 157 1.60 -5.52 30.69
CA GLY A 157 2.95 -5.92 30.33
C GLY A 157 3.58 -4.83 29.47
N LYS A 158 4.85 -5.00 29.13
CA LYS A 158 5.56 -4.13 28.18
C LYS A 158 6.31 -5.02 27.21
N THR A 159 5.94 -4.98 25.93
CA THR A 159 6.66 -5.66 24.86
C THR A 159 7.28 -4.61 23.93
N SER A 160 8.00 -5.03 22.90
CA SER A 160 8.46 -4.14 21.82
C SER A 160 7.52 -4.15 20.61
N ASP A 161 6.35 -4.79 20.74
CA ASP A 161 5.42 -5.11 19.67
C ASP A 161 4.07 -4.43 19.89
N ASP A 162 3.29 -4.23 18.82
CA ASP A 162 1.93 -3.72 18.92
C ASP A 162 1.00 -4.81 19.47
N GLU A 163 0.41 -4.55 20.63
CA GLU A 163 -0.59 -5.39 21.28
C GLU A 163 -1.99 -4.77 21.17
N MET A 164 -2.86 -5.40 20.40
CA MET A 164 -4.12 -4.79 19.94
C MET A 164 -5.33 -5.70 20.18
N GLN A 165 -6.52 -5.08 20.13
CA GLN A 165 -7.81 -5.78 20.07
C GLN A 165 -8.04 -6.83 21.19
N PRO A 166 -7.81 -6.48 22.47
CA PRO A 166 -7.96 -7.41 23.58
C PRO A 166 -9.40 -7.90 23.75
N ARG A 167 -9.56 -9.19 24.06
CA ARG A 167 -10.86 -9.85 24.26
C ARG A 167 -10.78 -10.81 25.43
N VAL A 168 -11.51 -10.47 26.48
CA VAL A 168 -11.62 -11.29 27.69
C VAL A 168 -12.62 -12.41 27.43
N SER A 169 -12.26 -13.62 27.85
CA SER A 169 -13.14 -14.79 27.83
C SER A 169 -14.31 -14.64 28.80
N ARG A 170 -15.42 -15.34 28.55
CA ARG A 170 -16.66 -15.19 29.32
C ARG A 170 -16.50 -15.49 30.82
N ASP A 171 -15.61 -16.41 31.17
CA ASP A 171 -15.29 -16.75 32.57
C ASP A 171 -14.32 -15.76 33.24
N GLY A 172 -13.76 -14.80 32.49
CA GLY A 172 -12.83 -13.79 33.00
C GLY A 172 -11.40 -14.29 33.21
N THR A 173 -11.08 -15.53 32.86
CA THR A 173 -9.79 -16.17 33.21
C THR A 173 -8.73 -16.10 32.11
N ARG A 174 -9.13 -15.77 30.88
CA ARG A 174 -8.24 -15.71 29.71
C ARG A 174 -8.44 -14.45 28.89
N LEU A 175 -7.35 -14.00 28.28
CA LEU A 175 -7.29 -12.85 27.38
C LEU A 175 -6.76 -13.31 26.02
N ALA A 176 -7.49 -13.02 24.95
CA ALA A 176 -7.00 -13.12 23.57
C ALA A 176 -6.70 -11.72 23.03
N PHE A 177 -5.69 -11.57 22.20
CA PHE A 177 -5.32 -10.29 21.59
C PHE A 177 -4.57 -10.53 20.28
N ALA A 178 -4.53 -9.51 19.42
CA ALA A 178 -3.73 -9.51 18.20
C ALA A 178 -2.36 -8.90 18.50
N SER A 179 -1.29 -9.50 17.98
CA SER A 179 0.09 -9.08 18.28
C SER A 179 0.94 -9.06 17.01
N THR A 180 1.85 -8.09 16.93
CA THR A 180 2.92 -8.05 15.90
C THR A 180 4.21 -8.73 16.35
N ARG A 181 4.17 -9.52 17.45
CA ARG A 181 5.36 -10.21 17.97
C ARG A 181 5.76 -11.44 17.15
N ASP A 182 7.07 -11.70 17.05
CA ASP A 182 7.63 -12.92 16.44
C ASP A 182 7.04 -13.23 15.05
N VAL A 183 6.82 -12.18 14.24
CA VAL A 183 6.26 -12.26 12.89
C VAL A 183 7.19 -11.63 11.87
N LEU A 184 6.99 -11.99 10.60
CA LEU A 184 7.54 -11.23 9.49
C LEU A 184 6.89 -9.83 9.57
N PRO A 185 7.65 -8.72 9.59
CA PRO A 185 7.04 -7.40 9.65
C PRO A 185 5.90 -7.19 8.63
N GLY A 186 4.75 -6.76 9.14
CA GLY A 186 3.49 -6.66 8.41
C GLY A 186 2.48 -7.80 8.67
N ASP A 187 2.91 -8.93 9.24
CA ASP A 187 2.01 -9.97 9.73
C ASP A 187 1.48 -9.63 11.15
N ILE A 188 0.27 -10.10 11.48
CA ILE A 188 -0.36 -9.96 12.80
C ILE A 188 -0.95 -11.33 13.16
N ASP A 189 -0.62 -11.87 14.32
CA ASP A 189 -1.13 -13.16 14.80
C ASP A 189 -2.02 -12.99 16.05
N ILE A 190 -2.88 -13.97 16.32
CA ILE A 190 -3.68 -14.02 17.57
C ILE A 190 -2.91 -14.77 18.66
N TRP A 191 -2.84 -14.16 19.84
CA TRP A 191 -2.20 -14.67 21.05
C TRP A 191 -3.20 -14.80 22.20
N VAL A 192 -2.93 -15.73 23.12
CA VAL A 192 -3.77 -16.01 24.28
C VAL A 192 -2.92 -16.16 25.54
N THR A 193 -3.36 -15.55 26.64
CA THR A 193 -2.75 -15.68 27.98
C THR A 193 -3.81 -15.85 29.07
N ALA A 194 -3.39 -16.22 30.28
CA ALA A 194 -4.24 -16.20 31.47
C ALA A 194 -4.39 -14.75 31.96
N LEU A 195 -5.60 -14.35 32.35
CA LEU A 195 -5.88 -13.00 32.87
C LEU A 195 -5.93 -13.06 34.42
N PRO A 196 -5.08 -12.29 35.13
CA PRO A 196 -5.04 -12.32 36.59
C PRO A 196 -6.30 -11.78 37.28
N GLY A 197 -6.55 -12.29 38.49
CA GLY A 197 -7.62 -11.82 39.37
C GLY A 197 -7.40 -10.40 39.90
N ARG A 198 -8.42 -9.80 40.50
CA ARG A 198 -8.37 -8.41 41.02
C ARG A 198 -7.26 -8.18 42.07
N SER A 199 -6.91 -9.20 42.86
CA SER A 199 -5.86 -9.17 43.89
C SER A 199 -4.45 -9.29 43.33
N GLU A 200 -4.27 -9.77 42.10
CA GLU A 200 -2.95 -10.07 41.51
C GLU A 200 -2.39 -8.90 40.70
N ILE A 201 -3.23 -7.93 40.31
CA ILE A 201 -2.83 -6.74 39.51
C ILE A 201 -2.45 -5.55 40.43
N ALA A 202 -2.72 -5.64 41.73
CA ALA A 202 -2.46 -4.56 42.69
C ALA A 202 -0.98 -4.37 43.07
N ASP A 203 -0.07 -5.26 42.64
CA ASP A 203 1.38 -5.15 42.86
C ASP A 203 2.14 -5.21 41.52
N PRO A 204 2.40 -4.07 40.86
CA PRO A 204 3.10 -4.02 39.57
C PRO A 204 4.62 -4.27 39.68
N GLN A 205 5.17 -4.47 40.88
CA GLN A 205 6.62 -4.61 41.10
C GLN A 205 7.07 -6.03 41.48
N GLY A 206 6.17 -7.01 41.49
CA GLY A 206 6.55 -8.41 41.62
C GLY A 206 7.14 -8.77 42.98
N THR A 207 6.28 -9.07 43.94
CA THR A 207 6.64 -10.03 45.00
C THR A 207 5.71 -11.24 44.94
N THR A 208 6.16 -12.28 44.26
CA THR A 208 5.50 -13.59 44.31
C THR A 208 5.67 -14.22 45.69
N PRO A 209 4.63 -14.86 46.27
CA PRO A 209 4.81 -15.80 47.39
C PRO A 209 5.75 -16.92 46.95
N GLU A 210 6.71 -17.29 47.80
CA GLU A 210 7.79 -18.24 47.53
C GLU A 210 7.29 -19.55 46.89
N GLY A 211 7.83 -19.89 45.72
CA GLY A 211 7.78 -21.25 45.17
C GLY A 211 7.43 -21.40 43.70
N ASP A 212 8.05 -20.67 42.78
CA ASP A 212 8.24 -21.16 41.40
C ASP A 212 9.44 -20.45 40.74
N THR A 213 10.39 -21.20 40.19
CA THR A 213 11.67 -20.71 39.64
C THR A 213 11.54 -20.24 38.17
N GLY A 214 10.48 -19.51 37.85
CA GLY A 214 10.28 -18.90 36.52
C GLY A 214 10.55 -17.40 36.55
N GLU A 215 11.56 -16.94 35.82
CA GLU A 215 11.94 -15.53 35.69
C GLU A 215 10.75 -14.62 35.35
N GLY A 216 10.51 -13.59 36.18
CA GLY A 216 10.08 -12.20 35.87
C GLY A 216 9.01 -11.83 34.83
N ALA A 217 8.37 -12.76 34.10
CA ALA A 217 7.53 -12.42 32.95
C ALA A 217 6.15 -11.87 33.35
N THR A 218 5.75 -10.75 32.75
CA THR A 218 4.44 -10.08 32.83
C THR A 218 3.32 -10.90 32.16
N VAL A 219 2.06 -10.49 32.31
CA VAL A 219 0.88 -11.23 31.79
C VAL A 219 0.98 -11.47 30.27
N ILE A 220 1.48 -10.46 29.56
CA ILE A 220 1.58 -10.43 28.09
C ILE A 220 2.76 -11.26 27.58
N GLU A 221 3.87 -11.31 28.32
CA GLU A 221 5.05 -12.12 27.97
C GLU A 221 4.78 -13.64 28.13
N ARG A 222 3.83 -14.02 28.99
CA ARG A 222 3.39 -15.42 29.16
C ARG A 222 2.40 -15.91 28.09
N ALA A 223 2.02 -15.05 27.15
CA ALA A 223 1.04 -15.41 26.13
C ALA A 223 1.62 -16.44 25.14
N ARG A 224 0.75 -17.28 24.59
CA ARG A 224 1.08 -18.23 23.53
C ARG A 224 0.31 -17.92 22.26
N ARG A 225 0.93 -18.21 21.12
CA ARG A 225 0.34 -18.04 19.80
C ARG A 225 -0.75 -19.08 19.55
N VAL A 226 -1.84 -18.69 18.87
CA VAL A 226 -2.94 -19.60 18.51
C VAL A 226 -2.66 -20.34 17.21
N LEU A 227 -2.14 -19.64 16.21
CA LEU A 227 -1.74 -20.21 14.91
C LEU A 227 -0.69 -19.32 14.24
N ARG A 228 0.01 -19.87 13.24
CA ARG A 228 0.97 -19.13 12.42
C ARG A 228 0.55 -19.18 10.95
N ALA A 229 0.16 -18.05 10.38
CA ALA A 229 -0.21 -17.94 8.97
C ALA A 229 0.15 -16.55 8.43
N GLY A 230 0.73 -16.46 7.23
CA GLY A 230 1.06 -15.16 6.64
C GLY A 230 -0.18 -14.31 6.37
N GLY A 231 -0.11 -13.01 6.69
CA GLY A 231 -1.22 -12.06 6.69
C GLY A 231 -1.50 -11.46 8.07
N ALA A 232 -2.66 -10.80 8.19
CA ALA A 232 -3.08 -10.15 9.41
C ALA A 232 -4.34 -10.81 9.99
N ASP A 233 -4.19 -11.52 11.11
CA ASP A 233 -5.26 -12.10 11.91
C ASP A 233 -5.65 -11.11 13.03
N GLN A 234 -6.92 -10.73 13.06
CA GLN A 234 -7.45 -9.59 13.82
C GLN A 234 -8.84 -9.89 14.38
N TYR A 235 -9.26 -9.06 15.32
CA TYR A 235 -10.58 -9.06 15.97
C TYR A 235 -10.99 -10.43 16.50
N PRO A 236 -10.24 -11.00 17.47
CA PRO A 236 -10.61 -12.27 18.07
C PRO A 236 -12.01 -12.20 18.71
N SER A 237 -12.71 -13.33 18.79
CA SER A 237 -13.99 -13.45 19.46
C SER A 237 -14.13 -14.85 20.07
N TRP A 238 -14.25 -14.91 21.39
CA TRP A 238 -14.35 -16.17 22.14
C TRP A 238 -15.68 -16.87 21.88
N ALA A 239 -15.62 -18.18 21.62
CA ALA A 239 -16.76 -19.05 21.84
C ALA A 239 -17.15 -19.02 23.33
N PRO A 240 -18.44 -19.19 23.69
CA PRO A 240 -18.89 -19.15 25.09
C PRO A 240 -18.26 -20.21 25.99
N ASP A 241 -17.83 -21.34 25.42
CA ASP A 241 -17.09 -22.40 26.10
C ASP A 241 -15.61 -22.05 26.34
N GLY A 242 -15.13 -20.94 25.75
CA GLY A 242 -13.76 -20.48 25.79
C GLY A 242 -12.75 -21.42 25.12
N SER A 243 -13.17 -22.46 24.42
CA SER A 243 -12.27 -23.43 23.77
C SER A 243 -11.88 -23.03 22.35
N ARG A 244 -12.53 -22.02 21.77
CA ARG A 244 -12.39 -21.61 20.37
C ARG A 244 -12.41 -20.10 20.21
N LEU A 245 -11.75 -19.63 19.15
CA LEU A 245 -11.75 -18.25 18.71
C LEU A 245 -12.21 -18.15 17.26
N ALA A 246 -13.16 -17.26 17.00
CA ALA A 246 -13.39 -16.73 15.66
C ALA A 246 -12.53 -15.48 15.47
N PHE A 247 -11.99 -15.28 14.27
CA PHE A 247 -11.17 -14.11 13.96
C PHE A 247 -11.29 -13.72 12.49
N PHE A 248 -11.02 -12.45 12.21
CA PHE A 248 -10.92 -11.90 10.87
C PHE A 248 -9.48 -12.04 10.37
N ALA A 249 -9.28 -12.60 9.18
CA ALA A 249 -7.96 -12.74 8.58
C ALA A 249 -7.89 -12.01 7.24
N THR A 250 -6.87 -11.19 7.03
CA THR A 250 -6.56 -10.66 5.70
C THR A 250 -5.28 -11.24 5.13
N ARG A 251 -5.41 -11.87 3.97
CA ARG A 251 -4.32 -12.52 3.24
C ARG A 251 -4.30 -12.00 1.81
N GLN A 252 -3.18 -11.43 1.37
CA GLN A 252 -3.01 -10.80 0.05
C GLN A 252 -4.10 -9.76 -0.31
N GLY A 253 -4.54 -8.97 0.68
CA GLY A 253 -5.59 -7.95 0.52
C GLY A 253 -7.02 -8.49 0.49
N VAL A 254 -7.21 -9.80 0.67
CA VAL A 254 -8.54 -10.42 0.79
C VAL A 254 -8.83 -10.77 2.25
N GLY A 255 -9.92 -10.22 2.76
CA GLY A 255 -10.43 -10.50 4.09
C GLY A 255 -11.35 -11.73 4.12
N SER A 256 -11.26 -12.54 5.16
CA SER A 256 -12.06 -13.77 5.39
C SER A 256 -12.24 -14.02 6.89
N VAL A 257 -13.18 -14.88 7.30
CA VAL A 257 -13.42 -15.22 8.71
C VAL A 257 -13.08 -16.68 8.97
N TRP A 258 -12.35 -16.92 10.06
CA TRP A 258 -11.82 -18.23 10.44
C TRP A 258 -12.17 -18.59 11.88
N ILE A 259 -12.18 -19.88 12.18
CA ILE A 259 -12.29 -20.42 13.54
C ILE A 259 -11.04 -21.27 13.84
N ALA A 260 -10.42 -21.04 15.00
CA ALA A 260 -9.34 -21.87 15.53
C ALA A 260 -9.69 -22.43 16.92
N ASN A 261 -9.17 -23.62 17.21
CA ASN A 261 -9.21 -24.20 18.56
C ASN A 261 -8.11 -23.59 19.42
N VAL A 262 -8.42 -23.37 20.70
CA VAL A 262 -7.47 -22.88 21.70
C VAL A 262 -7.31 -23.96 22.76
N ALA A 263 -6.13 -24.58 22.82
CA ALA A 263 -5.82 -25.60 23.82
C ALA A 263 -5.99 -25.01 25.25
N PRO A 264 -6.27 -25.81 26.29
CA PRO A 264 -6.21 -25.33 27.67
C PRO A 264 -4.77 -24.99 28.10
N PRO A 265 -4.55 -24.08 29.07
CA PRO A 265 -3.20 -23.66 29.49
C PRO A 265 -2.33 -24.77 30.09
N ASN A 266 -2.93 -25.83 30.64
CA ASN A 266 -2.24 -26.83 31.48
C ASN A 266 -2.24 -28.27 30.93
N GLY A 267 -2.37 -28.45 29.62
CA GLY A 267 -2.33 -29.78 29.00
C GLY A 267 -0.92 -30.37 28.95
N ARG A 268 -0.42 -30.95 30.05
CA ARG A 268 0.63 -31.99 29.96
C ARG A 268 0.05 -33.13 29.12
N THR A 269 0.52 -33.29 27.89
CA THR A 269 0.20 -34.46 27.07
C THR A 269 0.79 -35.70 27.75
N SER A 270 -0.08 -36.61 28.17
CA SER A 270 0.33 -37.94 28.62
C SER A 270 1.01 -38.65 27.44
N GLN A 271 2.30 -38.96 27.58
CA GLN A 271 3.00 -39.83 26.64
C GLN A 271 2.31 -41.20 26.55
N PRO A 272 2.16 -41.81 25.36
CA PRO A 272 1.75 -43.20 25.27
C PRO A 272 2.88 -44.10 25.78
N SER A 273 2.51 -45.11 26.55
CA SER A 273 3.41 -46.11 27.16
C SER A 273 4.28 -46.80 26.12
N SER A 274 5.59 -46.73 26.33
CA SER A 274 6.64 -47.37 25.53
C SER A 274 6.67 -48.88 25.73
N THR A 275 6.45 -49.63 24.64
CA THR A 275 6.95 -51.00 24.50
C THR A 275 7.45 -51.22 23.07
N GLU A 276 8.63 -50.68 22.74
CA GLU A 276 9.47 -51.18 21.64
C GLU A 276 10.96 -50.98 21.99
N PRO A 277 11.88 -51.86 21.51
CA PRO A 277 13.25 -51.93 21.99
C PRO A 277 14.18 -50.90 21.30
N ALA A 278 15.21 -50.50 22.05
CA ALA A 278 16.15 -49.44 21.72
C ALA A 278 16.97 -49.67 20.43
N VAL A 279 17.08 -48.60 19.63
CA VAL A 279 18.06 -48.42 18.54
C VAL A 279 19.05 -47.31 18.98
N PRO A 280 20.36 -47.42 18.72
CA PRO A 280 21.36 -46.56 19.35
C PRO A 280 21.54 -45.18 18.69
N ASP A 281 21.83 -44.22 19.57
CA ASP A 281 22.20 -42.81 19.41
C ASP A 281 22.57 -42.30 18.00
N VAL A 282 21.69 -41.49 17.42
CA VAL A 282 22.05 -40.43 16.46
C VAL A 282 21.18 -39.20 16.74
N ALA A 283 21.85 -38.07 17.00
CA ALA A 283 21.33 -36.69 17.01
C ALA A 283 20.08 -36.40 17.87
N ARG A 284 20.29 -35.95 19.12
CA ARG A 284 19.29 -35.12 19.81
C ARG A 284 19.21 -33.76 19.10
N GLN A 285 18.36 -33.70 18.10
CA GLN A 285 17.70 -32.47 17.72
C GLN A 285 16.75 -32.13 18.87
N GLU A 286 16.98 -31.04 19.59
CA GLU A 286 16.01 -30.51 20.55
C GLU A 286 14.72 -30.21 19.78
N SER A 287 13.76 -31.13 19.86
CA SER A 287 12.43 -30.93 19.32
C SER A 287 11.76 -29.85 20.18
N LEU A 288 11.75 -28.62 19.69
CA LEU A 288 10.89 -27.55 20.20
C LEU A 288 9.44 -28.10 20.36
N PRO A 289 8.70 -27.72 21.41
CA PRO A 289 7.32 -28.15 21.61
C PRO A 289 6.48 -27.86 20.36
N ARG A 290 5.56 -28.76 20.00
CA ARG A 290 4.63 -28.55 18.88
C ARG A 290 3.74 -27.34 19.18
N GLU A 291 4.05 -26.20 18.57
CA GLU A 291 3.25 -24.96 18.58
C GLU A 291 2.04 -24.99 17.63
N TYR A 292 1.69 -26.15 17.08
CA TYR A 292 0.57 -26.26 16.14
C TYR A 292 -0.75 -26.50 16.88
N PRO A 293 -1.86 -25.84 16.50
CA PRO A 293 -3.18 -26.14 17.04
C PRO A 293 -3.52 -27.62 16.80
N GLU A 294 -4.29 -28.23 17.73
CA GLU A 294 -4.69 -29.65 17.66
C GLU A 294 -5.47 -30.00 16.37
N ALA A 295 -5.97 -29.00 15.64
CA ALA A 295 -6.59 -29.10 14.32
C ALA A 295 -6.36 -27.82 13.48
N PRO A 296 -6.30 -27.91 12.13
CA PRO A 296 -6.16 -26.73 11.28
C PRO A 296 -7.36 -25.77 11.41
N PRO A 297 -7.15 -24.45 11.26
CA PRO A 297 -8.23 -23.48 11.35
C PRO A 297 -9.26 -23.72 10.23
N VAL A 298 -10.53 -23.50 10.55
CA VAL A 298 -11.65 -23.72 9.63
C VAL A 298 -12.06 -22.39 9.02
N LEU A 299 -12.05 -22.30 7.68
CA LEU A 299 -12.62 -21.16 6.97
C LEU A 299 -14.14 -21.15 7.16
N LEU A 300 -14.67 -20.10 7.79
CA LEU A 300 -16.10 -19.95 8.04
C LEU A 300 -16.78 -19.10 6.97
N SER A 301 -16.09 -18.08 6.45
CA SER A 301 -16.64 -17.18 5.45
C SER A 301 -15.55 -16.65 4.53
N ARG A 302 -15.82 -16.66 3.21
CA ARG A 302 -14.94 -16.04 2.22
C ARG A 302 -15.04 -14.52 2.19
N ASP A 303 -16.16 -13.99 2.65
CA ASP A 303 -16.33 -12.56 2.89
C ASP A 303 -15.78 -12.20 4.29
N GLY A 304 -14.95 -11.16 4.35
CA GLY A 304 -14.27 -10.71 5.56
C GLY A 304 -15.11 -9.83 6.47
N GLY A 305 -14.77 -9.79 7.77
CA GLY A 305 -15.41 -8.91 8.74
C GLY A 305 -15.11 -9.28 10.19
N GLN A 306 -15.39 -8.35 11.10
CA GLN A 306 -15.20 -8.56 12.52
C GLN A 306 -16.25 -9.54 13.07
N PRO A 307 -15.83 -10.69 13.64
CA PRO A 307 -16.75 -11.67 14.21
C PRO A 307 -17.15 -11.34 15.66
N ALA A 308 -18.35 -11.77 16.04
CA ALA A 308 -18.91 -11.70 17.38
C ALA A 308 -19.72 -12.97 17.67
N TRP A 309 -19.19 -13.83 18.53
CA TRP A 309 -19.83 -15.09 18.90
C TRP A 309 -21.05 -14.87 19.79
N SER A 310 -22.17 -15.52 19.47
CA SER A 310 -23.37 -15.45 20.29
C SER A 310 -23.19 -16.15 21.64
N PRO A 311 -23.83 -15.68 22.72
CA PRO A 311 -23.76 -16.30 24.05
C PRO A 311 -24.16 -17.78 24.11
N ASP A 312 -25.00 -18.25 23.18
CA ASP A 312 -25.44 -19.65 23.08
C ASP A 312 -24.49 -20.53 22.25
N GLY A 313 -23.47 -19.94 21.63
CA GLY A 313 -22.44 -20.63 20.86
C GLY A 313 -22.83 -21.03 19.44
N ARG A 314 -24.09 -20.78 19.01
CA ARG A 314 -24.64 -21.30 17.76
C ARG A 314 -24.46 -20.40 16.55
N THR A 315 -24.24 -19.10 16.78
CA THR A 315 -24.20 -18.09 15.72
C THR A 315 -22.97 -17.21 15.89
N ILE A 316 -22.32 -16.86 14.78
CA ILE A 316 -21.31 -15.81 14.73
C ILE A 316 -21.90 -14.66 13.91
N MET A 317 -22.05 -13.50 14.55
CA MET A 317 -22.38 -12.27 13.85
C MET A 317 -21.10 -11.70 13.27
N VAL A 318 -21.09 -11.39 11.98
CA VAL A 318 -19.96 -10.76 11.31
C VAL A 318 -20.39 -9.39 10.83
N ALA A 319 -19.71 -8.34 11.28
CA ALA A 319 -19.80 -7.05 10.63
C ALA A 319 -18.76 -7.00 9.53
N ASP A 320 -19.25 -6.93 8.28
CA ASP A 320 -18.39 -6.99 7.12
C ASP A 320 -17.39 -5.84 7.13
N ALA A 321 -16.12 -6.17 7.01
CA ALA A 321 -15.07 -5.19 6.84
C ALA A 321 -14.80 -5.04 5.34
N PRO A 322 -14.37 -3.86 4.86
CA PRO A 322 -13.64 -3.81 3.61
C PRO A 322 -12.44 -4.75 3.75
N GLY A 323 -12.03 -5.41 2.66
CA GLY A 323 -10.76 -6.16 2.67
C GLY A 323 -9.63 -5.26 3.19
N ALA A 324 -8.63 -5.80 3.89
CA ALA A 324 -7.68 -4.97 4.63
C ALA A 324 -7.12 -3.84 3.77
N GLY A 325 -7.03 -2.67 4.40
CA GLY A 325 -6.34 -1.53 3.82
C GLY A 325 -4.91 -1.92 3.50
N LEU A 326 -4.49 -1.62 2.28
CA LEU A 326 -3.14 -1.84 1.82
C LEU A 326 -2.15 -0.88 2.49
N ALA A 327 -0.88 -1.31 2.50
CA ALA A 327 0.32 -0.63 2.99
C ALA A 327 0.44 0.84 2.56
N TYR A 328 1.35 1.57 3.21
CA TYR A 328 1.61 3.00 3.05
C TYR A 328 1.38 3.52 1.62
N ASN A 329 0.53 4.53 1.48
CA ASN A 329 0.12 5.13 0.21
C ASN A 329 0.80 6.49 -0.07
N GLY A 330 1.88 6.81 0.63
CA GLY A 330 2.43 8.16 0.60
C GLY A 330 1.63 9.18 1.43
N ASN A 331 0.55 8.77 2.12
CA ASN A 331 -0.18 9.64 3.04
C ASN A 331 0.09 9.26 4.51
N PRO A 332 0.96 10.00 5.21
CA PRO A 332 1.27 9.80 6.63
C PRO A 332 0.18 10.28 7.57
N LEU A 333 -0.74 11.11 7.08
CA LEU A 333 -1.91 11.52 7.86
C LEU A 333 -2.96 10.41 7.91
N ARG A 334 -2.74 9.30 7.21
CA ARG A 334 -3.65 8.17 7.24
C ARG A 334 -3.55 7.46 8.58
N THR A 335 -4.54 7.67 9.44
CA THR A 335 -4.70 6.83 10.64
C THR A 335 -5.51 5.58 10.29
N ARG A 336 -5.32 4.49 11.05
CA ARG A 336 -6.08 3.23 10.89
C ARG A 336 -7.59 3.41 11.17
N ASP A 337 -7.97 4.59 11.67
CA ASP A 337 -9.26 4.84 12.33
C ASP A 337 -10.15 5.82 11.59
N GLU A 338 -9.59 6.57 10.63
CA GLU A 338 -10.42 7.41 9.76
C GLU A 338 -11.27 6.52 8.84
N PRO A 339 -12.57 6.82 8.73
CA PRO A 339 -13.58 5.88 8.28
C PRO A 339 -13.33 5.38 6.84
N PRO A 340 -13.87 4.20 6.49
CA PRO A 340 -13.96 3.75 5.10
C PRO A 340 -14.57 4.79 4.16
N PRO A 341 -14.46 4.59 2.83
CA PRO A 341 -15.33 5.29 1.89
C PRO A 341 -16.78 5.24 2.38
N LEU A 342 -17.45 6.40 2.39
CA LEU A 342 -18.80 6.57 2.94
C LEU A 342 -19.78 5.43 2.60
N PHE A 343 -19.61 4.81 1.42
CA PHE A 343 -20.52 3.81 0.87
C PHE A 343 -19.69 2.71 0.20
N THR A 344 -19.31 1.69 0.97
CA THR A 344 -18.56 0.55 0.46
C THR A 344 -19.52 -0.48 -0.17
N LEU A 345 -19.97 -0.18 -1.39
CA LEU A 345 -20.64 -1.08 -2.35
C LEU A 345 -21.67 -2.03 -1.74
N GLY A 346 -22.57 -1.53 -0.91
CA GLY A 346 -23.69 -2.29 -0.39
C GLY A 346 -23.34 -3.56 0.40
N ARG A 347 -22.13 -4.12 0.39
CA ARG A 347 -21.69 -5.38 1.02
C ARG A 347 -20.83 -5.13 2.25
N ALA A 348 -19.91 -4.18 2.18
CA ALA A 348 -19.09 -3.87 3.36
C ALA A 348 -19.94 -3.11 4.37
N TYR A 349 -19.71 -3.43 5.64
CA TYR A 349 -20.50 -2.99 6.78
C TYR A 349 -21.94 -3.51 6.81
N ARG A 350 -22.21 -4.68 6.23
CA ARG A 350 -23.41 -5.45 6.59
C ARG A 350 -23.17 -6.23 7.87
N LEU A 351 -24.25 -6.49 8.59
CA LEU A 351 -24.25 -7.53 9.62
C LEU A 351 -24.71 -8.85 8.97
N ARG A 352 -23.93 -9.91 9.12
CA ARG A 352 -24.28 -11.27 8.67
C ARG A 352 -24.32 -12.22 9.84
N ALA A 353 -25.30 -13.11 9.88
CA ALA A 353 -25.33 -14.24 10.80
C ALA A 353 -24.81 -15.49 10.10
N LEU A 354 -23.78 -16.10 10.66
CA LEU A 354 -23.18 -17.36 10.23
C LEU A 354 -23.48 -18.45 11.28
N PRO A 355 -23.98 -19.64 10.91
CA PRO A 355 -24.08 -20.75 11.84
C PRO A 355 -22.68 -21.29 12.20
N ALA A 356 -22.44 -21.54 13.49
CA ALA A 356 -21.17 -22.07 13.97
C ALA A 356 -21.33 -23.52 14.51
N PRO A 357 -20.44 -24.49 14.16
CA PRO A 357 -19.34 -24.47 13.20
C PRO A 357 -19.75 -25.19 11.89
N ARG A 358 -20.30 -24.49 10.89
CA ARG A 358 -20.62 -25.08 9.57
C ARG A 358 -19.61 -24.73 8.49
N ALA A 359 -19.75 -25.35 7.31
CA ALA A 359 -18.89 -25.15 6.16
C ALA A 359 -18.89 -23.68 5.65
N PRO A 360 -17.85 -23.26 4.90
CA PRO A 360 -17.71 -21.87 4.45
C PRO A 360 -18.96 -21.34 3.73
N ASP A 361 -19.47 -20.20 4.18
CA ASP A 361 -20.64 -19.50 3.62
C ASP A 361 -21.97 -20.30 3.65
N GLU A 362 -22.05 -21.41 4.38
CA GLU A 362 -23.27 -22.22 4.46
C GLU A 362 -24.30 -21.58 5.41
N GLY A 363 -25.51 -21.32 4.90
CA GLY A 363 -26.61 -20.80 5.72
C GLY A 363 -26.45 -19.35 6.19
N VAL A 364 -25.58 -18.57 5.53
CA VAL A 364 -25.39 -17.14 5.84
C VAL A 364 -26.71 -16.38 5.67
N VAL A 365 -27.10 -15.63 6.70
CA VAL A 365 -28.25 -14.72 6.65
C VAL A 365 -27.75 -13.27 6.75
N SER A 366 -28.00 -12.46 5.71
CA SER A 366 -27.74 -11.02 5.78
C SER A 366 -28.81 -10.34 6.63
N ILE A 367 -28.38 -9.55 7.61
CA ILE A 367 -29.25 -8.79 8.50
C ILE A 367 -29.26 -7.34 8.02
N ALA A 368 -30.42 -6.88 7.55
CA ALA A 368 -30.61 -5.49 7.18
C ALA A 368 -30.82 -4.65 8.44
N THR A 369 -29.98 -3.65 8.65
CA THR A 369 -30.22 -2.61 9.65
C THR A 369 -30.84 -1.41 8.96
N SER A 370 -32.08 -1.06 9.33
CA SER A 370 -32.75 0.10 8.76
C SER A 370 -33.22 1.05 9.85
N ARG A 371 -32.75 2.29 9.77
CA ARG A 371 -33.47 3.46 10.30
C ARG A 371 -33.49 4.50 9.19
N PRO A 372 -34.59 5.23 8.96
CA PRO A 372 -34.58 6.32 7.99
C PRO A 372 -33.51 7.32 8.41
N ALA A 373 -32.58 7.57 7.50
CA ALA A 373 -31.55 8.57 7.74
C ALA A 373 -32.19 9.95 7.85
N SER A 374 -31.70 10.75 8.79
CA SER A 374 -32.11 12.14 8.92
C SER A 374 -31.30 13.02 7.97
N ARG A 375 -31.87 14.16 7.55
CA ARG A 375 -31.17 15.20 6.78
C ARG A 375 -29.81 15.57 7.39
N ALA A 376 -29.73 15.64 8.73
CA ALA A 376 -28.49 15.94 9.45
C ALA A 376 -27.40 14.87 9.22
N ARG A 377 -27.78 13.60 9.16
CA ARG A 377 -26.87 12.47 8.91
C ARG A 377 -26.30 12.49 7.50
N TRP A 378 -27.12 12.82 6.50
CA TRP A 378 -26.68 12.96 5.10
C TRP A 378 -25.72 14.12 4.89
N LEU A 379 -26.01 15.27 5.51
CA LEU A 379 -25.11 16.40 5.49
C LEU A 379 -23.78 16.09 6.17
N PHE A 380 -23.80 15.42 7.33
CA PHE A 380 -22.58 15.01 8.02
C PHE A 380 -21.71 14.09 7.15
N ALA A 381 -22.31 13.07 6.54
CA ALA A 381 -21.62 12.16 5.62
C ALA A 381 -20.98 12.92 4.45
N PHE A 382 -21.76 13.75 3.75
CA PHE A 382 -21.26 14.57 2.65
C PHE A 382 -20.10 15.49 3.08
N ASP A 383 -20.28 16.23 4.17
CA ASP A 383 -19.30 17.19 4.69
C ASP A 383 -17.99 16.49 5.07
N ARG A 384 -18.04 15.26 5.61
CA ARG A 384 -16.85 14.47 5.91
C ARG A 384 -16.03 14.14 4.67
N VAL A 385 -16.63 13.62 3.60
CA VAL A 385 -15.87 13.33 2.36
C VAL A 385 -15.35 14.61 1.73
N TRP A 386 -16.17 15.66 1.72
CA TRP A 386 -15.73 16.94 1.17
C TRP A 386 -14.51 17.49 1.92
N GLU A 387 -14.54 17.47 3.25
CA GLU A 387 -13.48 17.98 4.12
C GLU A 387 -12.21 17.13 4.03
N THR A 388 -12.33 15.79 3.95
CA THR A 388 -11.18 14.90 3.74
C THR A 388 -10.49 15.19 2.41
N LEU A 389 -11.23 15.33 1.30
CA LEU A 389 -10.59 15.64 0.01
C LEU A 389 -10.05 17.07 -0.02
N ARG A 390 -10.70 18.02 0.68
CA ARG A 390 -10.18 19.36 0.88
C ARG A 390 -8.81 19.31 1.56
N SER A 391 -8.69 18.65 2.70
CA SER A 391 -7.43 18.59 3.45
C SER A 391 -6.31 17.90 2.68
N LEU A 392 -6.64 16.88 1.88
CA LEU A 392 -5.65 16.12 1.11
C LEU A 392 -5.17 16.84 -0.16
N TYR A 393 -6.07 17.48 -0.90
CA TYR A 393 -5.78 17.88 -2.29
C TYR A 393 -6.17 19.31 -2.65
N TYR A 394 -7.13 19.90 -1.93
CA TYR A 394 -7.77 21.15 -2.31
C TYR A 394 -7.76 22.19 -1.19
N ALA A 395 -6.78 22.12 -0.29
CA ALA A 395 -6.65 23.03 0.84
C ALA A 395 -6.14 24.41 0.40
N GLU A 396 -5.28 24.43 -0.62
CA GLU A 396 -4.56 25.62 -1.06
C GLU A 396 -4.89 25.98 -2.53
N PRO A 397 -4.63 27.24 -2.95
CA PRO A 397 -4.75 27.63 -4.35
C PRO A 397 -3.88 26.75 -5.30
N PRO A 398 -4.28 26.62 -6.58
CA PRO A 398 -5.38 27.32 -7.24
C PRO A 398 -6.74 26.60 -7.16
N THR A 399 -6.79 25.39 -6.60
CA THR A 399 -7.96 24.49 -6.71
C THR A 399 -8.96 24.64 -5.56
N ALA A 400 -8.56 25.24 -4.44
CA ALA A 400 -9.40 25.43 -3.26
C ALA A 400 -10.75 26.13 -3.56
N ALA A 401 -10.75 27.20 -4.36
CA ALA A 401 -11.97 27.93 -4.70
C ALA A 401 -12.95 27.09 -5.54
N ALA A 402 -12.43 26.29 -6.48
CA ALA A 402 -13.23 25.38 -7.29
C ALA A 402 -13.85 24.26 -6.43
N TRP A 403 -13.09 23.70 -5.49
CA TRP A 403 -13.59 22.69 -4.56
C TRP A 403 -14.69 23.23 -3.63
N GLN A 404 -14.54 24.46 -3.15
CA GLN A 404 -15.56 25.16 -2.36
C GLN A 404 -16.85 25.40 -3.15
N ALA A 405 -16.74 25.76 -4.43
CA ALA A 405 -17.89 25.96 -5.30
C ALA A 405 -18.68 24.65 -5.51
N LEU A 406 -18.00 23.51 -5.59
CA LEU A 406 -18.66 22.20 -5.67
C LEU A 406 -19.46 21.90 -4.40
N ALA A 407 -18.93 22.16 -3.19
CA ALA A 407 -19.72 22.03 -1.96
C ALA A 407 -20.99 22.89 -1.99
N ALA A 408 -20.89 24.15 -2.41
CA ALA A 408 -22.05 25.04 -2.50
C ALA A 408 -23.15 24.50 -3.43
N ARG A 409 -22.77 23.81 -4.51
CA ARG A 409 -23.70 23.21 -5.48
C ARG A 409 -24.27 21.86 -5.03
N TYR A 410 -23.45 21.01 -4.42
CA TYR A 410 -23.79 19.62 -4.14
C TYR A 410 -24.33 19.38 -2.73
N ARG A 411 -23.93 20.18 -1.75
CA ARG A 411 -24.39 20.05 -0.36
C ARG A 411 -25.92 20.19 -0.19
N PRO A 412 -26.62 21.12 -0.89
CA PRO A 412 -28.09 21.18 -0.83
C PRO A 412 -28.75 19.89 -1.35
N ARG A 413 -28.23 19.31 -2.45
CA ARG A 413 -28.71 18.05 -3.03
C ARG A 413 -28.49 16.88 -2.07
N ALA A 414 -27.37 16.85 -1.37
CA ALA A 414 -27.10 15.85 -0.33
C ALA A 414 -28.13 15.93 0.81
N ALA A 415 -28.58 17.14 1.16
CA ALA A 415 -29.60 17.36 2.18
C ALA A 415 -31.00 16.87 1.77
N GLU A 416 -31.27 16.80 0.47
CA GLU A 416 -32.54 16.36 -0.12
C GLU A 416 -32.58 14.85 -0.41
N ALA A 417 -31.44 14.16 -0.30
CA ALA A 417 -31.35 12.73 -0.52
C ALA A 417 -32.30 11.96 0.41
N ARG A 418 -33.07 11.03 -0.16
CA ARG A 418 -34.07 10.22 0.54
C ARG A 418 -33.54 8.83 0.90
N SER A 419 -32.39 8.46 0.34
CA SER A 419 -31.77 7.16 0.53
C SER A 419 -30.25 7.26 0.44
N GLU A 420 -29.55 6.26 0.96
CA GLU A 420 -28.09 6.16 0.87
C GLU A 420 -27.60 6.13 -0.60
N PRO A 421 -28.20 5.35 -1.52
CA PRO A 421 -27.80 5.38 -2.92
C PRO A 421 -27.99 6.76 -3.59
N GLU A 422 -29.01 7.53 -3.19
CA GLU A 422 -29.18 8.90 -3.69
C GLU A 422 -28.06 9.82 -3.16
N LEU A 423 -27.70 9.72 -1.88
CA LEU A 423 -26.58 10.47 -1.32
C LEU A 423 -25.25 10.09 -1.98
N GLU A 424 -25.00 8.79 -2.16
CA GLU A 424 -23.82 8.28 -2.86
C GLU A 424 -23.76 8.83 -4.29
N ALA A 425 -24.87 8.87 -5.02
CA ALA A 425 -24.92 9.45 -6.36
C ALA A 425 -24.60 10.97 -6.36
N VAL A 426 -25.01 11.71 -5.33
CA VAL A 426 -24.66 13.13 -5.16
C VAL A 426 -23.15 13.28 -4.91
N VAL A 427 -22.57 12.43 -4.06
CA VAL A 427 -21.12 12.43 -3.77
C VAL A 427 -20.31 12.00 -5.00
N ASP A 428 -20.76 10.97 -5.72
CA ASP A 428 -20.16 10.51 -6.99
C ASP A 428 -20.09 11.65 -8.00
N ALA A 429 -21.21 12.36 -8.18
CA ALA A 429 -21.27 13.49 -9.11
C ALA A 429 -20.36 14.66 -8.69
N MET A 430 -20.23 14.94 -7.38
CA MET A 430 -19.26 15.93 -6.89
C MET A 430 -17.81 15.52 -7.20
N ILE A 431 -17.46 14.25 -7.00
CA ILE A 431 -16.12 13.69 -7.27
C ILE A 431 -15.86 13.57 -8.78
N ASP A 432 -16.91 13.51 -9.59
CA ASP A 432 -16.83 13.56 -11.05
C ASP A 432 -16.44 14.93 -11.57
N GLU A 433 -16.97 15.97 -10.96
CA GLU A 433 -16.65 17.35 -11.31
C GLU A 433 -15.44 17.90 -10.57
N GLN A 434 -14.70 17.08 -9.80
CA GLN A 434 -13.56 17.55 -9.04
C GLN A 434 -12.52 18.20 -9.99
N PRO A 435 -11.94 19.36 -9.61
CA PRO A 435 -10.86 19.95 -10.38
C PRO A 435 -9.65 19.02 -10.38
N LEU A 436 -8.75 19.20 -11.34
CA LEU A 436 -7.44 18.55 -11.27
C LEU A 436 -6.74 18.94 -9.97
N VAL A 437 -6.14 17.97 -9.29
CA VAL A 437 -5.38 18.20 -8.05
C VAL A 437 -4.17 19.09 -8.34
N ARG A 438 -3.45 18.79 -9.43
CA ARG A 438 -2.41 19.66 -9.97
C ARG A 438 -2.85 20.27 -11.28
N GLN A 439 -2.49 21.53 -11.49
CA GLN A 439 -2.67 22.15 -12.79
C GLN A 439 -1.68 21.56 -13.78
N GLN A 440 -2.13 21.42 -15.02
CA GLN A 440 -1.26 21.00 -16.11
C GLN A 440 -0.22 22.09 -16.39
N VAL A 441 1.03 21.68 -16.50
CA VAL A 441 2.13 22.58 -16.87
C VAL A 441 2.38 22.44 -18.36
N THR A 442 2.48 23.57 -19.07
CA THR A 442 2.76 23.65 -20.51
C THR A 442 3.98 24.53 -20.76
N SER A 443 4.70 24.26 -21.85
CA SER A 443 5.86 25.03 -22.30
C SER A 443 5.94 25.04 -23.82
N ASP A 444 6.53 26.09 -24.37
CA ASP A 444 6.84 26.20 -25.80
C ASP A 444 8.26 25.68 -26.12
N HIS A 445 8.98 25.19 -25.11
CA HIS A 445 10.33 24.65 -25.23
C HIS A 445 10.47 23.28 -24.57
N THR A 446 10.68 23.20 -23.26
CA THR A 446 11.02 21.95 -22.58
C THR A 446 10.26 21.79 -21.28
N ILE A 447 9.82 20.56 -20.99
CA ILE A 447 9.26 20.18 -19.70
C ILE A 447 10.09 19.07 -19.07
N VAL A 448 10.32 19.22 -17.76
CA VAL A 448 10.88 18.20 -16.87
C VAL A 448 9.78 17.76 -15.92
N VAL A 449 9.45 16.46 -15.90
CA VAL A 449 8.54 15.86 -14.94
C VAL A 449 9.27 14.80 -14.14
N SER A 450 9.37 14.97 -12.83
CA SER A 450 10.00 13.98 -11.95
C SER A 450 9.24 13.79 -10.64
N ALA A 451 9.67 12.79 -9.87
CA ALA A 451 8.96 12.39 -8.66
C ALA A 451 9.08 13.36 -7.49
N HIS A 452 9.96 14.36 -7.57
CA HIS A 452 10.18 15.36 -6.53
C HIS A 452 10.46 16.75 -7.12
N PRO A 453 9.99 17.86 -6.50
CA PRO A 453 10.10 19.19 -7.09
C PRO A 453 11.55 19.65 -7.24
N LEU A 454 12.39 19.40 -6.23
CA LEU A 454 13.82 19.72 -6.29
C LEU A 454 14.56 18.95 -7.41
N ALA A 455 14.15 17.71 -7.71
CA ALA A 455 14.76 16.98 -8.82
C ALA A 455 14.34 17.56 -10.18
N SER A 456 13.07 17.97 -10.32
CA SER A 456 12.62 18.68 -11.52
C SER A 456 13.38 20.01 -11.68
N GLN A 457 13.62 20.72 -10.58
CA GLN A 457 14.37 21.98 -10.56
C GLN A 457 15.83 21.78 -10.98
N ALA A 458 16.48 20.70 -10.55
CA ALA A 458 17.84 20.35 -11.00
C ALA A 458 17.91 20.19 -12.53
N GLY A 459 16.93 19.50 -13.14
CA GLY A 459 16.84 19.36 -14.59
C GLY A 459 16.67 20.70 -15.31
N VAL A 460 15.74 21.55 -14.83
CA VAL A 460 15.53 22.90 -15.37
C VAL A 460 16.78 23.78 -15.25
N GLY A 461 17.50 23.69 -14.12
CA GLY A 461 18.75 24.43 -13.91
C GLY A 461 19.85 24.04 -14.90
N VAL A 462 19.94 22.76 -15.26
CA VAL A 462 20.88 22.27 -16.28
C VAL A 462 20.49 22.71 -17.69
N LEU A 463 19.19 22.70 -18.03
CA LEU A 463 18.70 23.27 -19.30
C LEU A 463 19.06 24.76 -19.40
N ALA A 464 18.86 25.52 -18.31
CA ALA A 464 19.23 26.93 -18.24
C ALA A 464 20.75 27.17 -18.39
N SER A 465 21.57 26.15 -18.09
CA SER A 465 23.03 26.19 -18.28
C SER A 465 23.48 25.75 -19.67
N GLY A 466 22.55 25.54 -20.62
CA GLY A 466 22.84 25.15 -22.01
C GLY A 466 22.84 23.64 -22.27
N GLY A 467 22.39 22.83 -21.30
CA GLY A 467 22.23 21.39 -21.44
C GLY A 467 21.06 21.01 -22.34
N ASN A 468 21.08 19.77 -22.85
CA ASN A 468 19.94 19.19 -23.57
C ASN A 468 19.05 18.35 -22.63
N ILE A 469 18.01 17.71 -23.17
CA ILE A 469 17.11 16.86 -22.36
C ILE A 469 17.80 15.67 -21.70
N VAL A 470 18.93 15.19 -22.24
CA VAL A 470 19.70 14.07 -21.67
C VAL A 470 20.50 14.56 -20.48
N ASP A 471 21.15 15.72 -20.59
CA ASP A 471 21.85 16.36 -19.48
C ASP A 471 20.89 16.65 -18.32
N ALA A 472 19.70 17.19 -18.64
CA ALA A 472 18.65 17.43 -17.65
C ALA A 472 18.20 16.14 -16.95
N ALA A 473 18.01 15.05 -17.71
CA ALA A 473 17.66 13.74 -17.17
C ALA A 473 18.73 13.18 -16.23
N ILE A 474 20.01 13.39 -16.53
CA ILE A 474 21.12 12.96 -15.65
C ILE A 474 21.10 13.75 -14.34
N ALA A 475 20.91 15.06 -14.38
CA ALA A 475 20.80 15.89 -13.18
C ALA A 475 19.59 15.51 -12.32
N VAL A 476 18.43 15.23 -12.95
CA VAL A 476 17.24 14.69 -12.28
C VAL A 476 17.56 13.35 -11.59
N SER A 477 18.25 12.42 -12.27
CA SER A 477 18.61 11.11 -11.72
C SER A 477 19.44 11.22 -10.44
N PHE A 478 20.49 12.05 -10.44
CA PHE A 478 21.34 12.25 -9.26
C PHE A 478 20.60 12.98 -8.13
N ALA A 479 19.81 14.01 -8.46
CA ALA A 479 19.03 14.74 -7.48
C ALA A 479 18.00 13.84 -6.77
N LEU A 480 17.32 12.94 -7.51
CA LEU A 480 16.40 11.96 -6.94
C LEU A 480 17.09 11.03 -5.94
N GLY A 481 18.37 10.71 -6.13
CA GLY A 481 19.13 9.94 -5.15
C GLY A 481 19.33 10.64 -3.80
N VAL A 482 19.14 11.96 -3.74
CA VAL A 482 19.28 12.77 -2.51
C VAL A 482 17.91 13.05 -1.89
N VAL A 483 16.93 13.41 -2.72
CA VAL A 483 15.62 13.90 -2.26
C VAL A 483 14.58 12.78 -2.13
N GLU A 484 14.80 11.63 -2.76
CA GLU A 484 14.04 10.39 -2.58
C GLU A 484 15.00 9.19 -2.37
N PRO A 485 15.89 9.24 -1.36
CA PRO A 485 16.98 8.28 -1.20
C PRO A 485 16.48 6.87 -0.88
N ASP A 486 15.24 6.75 -0.39
CA ASP A 486 14.55 5.49 -0.14
C ASP A 486 13.92 4.88 -1.40
N ALA A 487 13.72 5.63 -2.48
CA ALA A 487 13.18 5.09 -3.74
C ALA A 487 14.27 4.64 -4.71
N SER A 488 15.34 5.43 -4.81
CA SER A 488 16.37 5.30 -5.84
C SER A 488 17.65 6.01 -5.45
N GLY A 489 18.74 5.77 -6.20
CA GLY A 489 19.99 6.48 -6.06
C GLY A 489 21.13 5.76 -6.75
N ILE A 490 22.37 6.21 -6.56
CA ILE A 490 23.54 5.62 -7.22
C ILE A 490 23.80 4.15 -6.85
N GLY A 491 23.25 3.68 -5.72
CA GLY A 491 23.26 2.27 -5.30
C GLY A 491 22.18 1.38 -5.96
N GLY A 492 21.38 1.95 -6.87
CA GLY A 492 20.29 1.28 -7.56
C GLY A 492 20.56 0.93 -9.02
N ASP A 493 19.49 0.67 -9.75
CA ASP A 493 19.48 0.29 -11.16
C ASP A 493 18.28 0.88 -11.92
N GLY A 494 18.16 0.56 -13.21
CA GLY A 494 17.00 0.95 -14.00
C GLY A 494 17.18 0.85 -15.51
N MET A 495 16.32 1.58 -16.23
CA MET A 495 16.37 1.71 -17.69
C MET A 495 15.97 3.12 -18.14
N ALA A 496 16.56 3.58 -19.25
CA ALA A 496 16.22 4.83 -19.91
C ALA A 496 15.89 4.58 -21.39
N LEU A 497 14.70 4.99 -21.81
CA LEU A 497 14.26 4.95 -23.21
C LEU A 497 14.39 6.34 -23.80
N LEU A 498 15.23 6.49 -24.83
CA LEU A 498 15.61 7.76 -25.42
C LEU A 498 15.21 7.80 -26.90
N TYR A 499 14.64 8.92 -27.31
CA TYR A 499 14.52 9.32 -28.70
C TYR A 499 14.98 10.77 -28.85
N LEU A 500 15.94 11.00 -29.74
CA LEU A 500 16.32 12.32 -30.19
C LEU A 500 15.88 12.51 -31.64
N ARG A 501 15.47 13.73 -31.98
CA ARG A 501 15.10 14.11 -33.34
C ARG A 501 16.23 13.74 -34.31
N GLY A 502 15.88 13.02 -35.36
CA GLY A 502 16.83 12.53 -36.37
C GLY A 502 17.27 11.08 -36.15
N MET A 503 16.98 10.47 -34.99
CA MET A 503 17.12 9.03 -34.82
C MET A 503 16.08 8.28 -35.67
N SER A 504 16.48 7.14 -36.24
CA SER A 504 15.57 6.28 -37.01
C SER A 504 14.60 5.49 -36.13
N ARG A 505 14.97 5.28 -34.85
CA ARG A 505 14.15 4.63 -33.82
C ARG A 505 14.68 5.00 -32.42
N PRO A 506 13.88 4.83 -31.36
CA PRO A 506 14.37 4.94 -29.99
C PRO A 506 15.46 3.92 -29.65
N THR A 507 16.26 4.24 -28.65
CA THR A 507 17.27 3.36 -28.04
C THR A 507 17.01 3.19 -26.55
N LEU A 508 17.32 2.02 -26.00
CA LEU A 508 17.15 1.70 -24.59
C LEU A 508 18.52 1.56 -23.93
N ILE A 509 18.80 2.37 -22.92
CA ILE A 509 19.96 2.18 -22.04
C ILE A 509 19.52 1.33 -20.85
N ASP A 510 19.97 0.09 -20.84
CA ASP A 510 19.80 -0.89 -19.77
C ASP A 510 20.93 -0.74 -18.77
N PHE A 511 20.61 -0.18 -17.60
CA PHE A 511 21.50 -0.10 -16.45
C PHE A 511 20.94 -0.90 -15.28
N LYS A 512 20.34 -2.07 -15.57
CA LYS A 512 19.97 -3.05 -14.56
C LYS A 512 21.18 -3.51 -13.76
N ASP A 513 20.98 -3.69 -12.46
CA ASP A 513 21.97 -4.24 -11.55
C ASP A 513 22.44 -5.62 -12.02
N GLN A 514 23.56 -6.07 -11.48
CA GLN A 514 24.10 -7.39 -11.78
C GLN A 514 24.44 -8.14 -10.51
N SER A 515 24.02 -9.41 -10.40
CA SER A 515 24.38 -10.26 -9.27
C SER A 515 25.91 -10.39 -9.15
N PRO A 516 26.47 -10.30 -7.92
CA PRO A 516 27.90 -10.49 -7.70
C PRO A 516 28.41 -11.86 -8.15
N SER A 517 29.71 -12.00 -8.40
CA SER A 517 30.32 -13.27 -8.79
C SER A 517 30.12 -14.40 -7.78
N HIS A 518 29.96 -14.06 -6.50
CA HIS A 518 29.72 -15.01 -5.40
C HIS A 518 28.24 -15.13 -5.00
N ALA A 519 27.31 -14.58 -5.79
CA ALA A 519 25.88 -14.75 -5.56
C ALA A 519 25.40 -16.11 -6.09
N THR A 520 25.69 -17.16 -5.34
CA THR A 520 25.34 -18.55 -5.65
C THR A 520 24.44 -19.14 -4.57
N LEU A 521 23.55 -20.07 -4.94
CA LEU A 521 22.56 -20.65 -4.01
C LEU A 521 23.19 -21.46 -2.86
N ASP A 522 24.45 -21.86 -2.98
CA ASP A 522 25.24 -22.51 -1.92
C ASP A 522 25.94 -21.52 -0.97
N ASN A 523 25.80 -20.22 -1.20
CA ASN A 523 26.41 -19.21 -0.34
C ASN A 523 25.52 -18.92 0.90
N PRO A 524 25.97 -19.26 2.12
CA PRO A 524 25.17 -19.10 3.33
C PRO A 524 24.95 -17.63 3.74
N LYS A 525 25.71 -16.69 3.15
CA LYS A 525 25.48 -15.26 3.38
C LYS A 525 24.19 -14.77 2.74
N ILE A 526 23.79 -15.37 1.61
CA ILE A 526 22.60 -14.96 0.86
C ILE A 526 21.40 -15.86 1.08
N LEU A 527 21.60 -17.16 1.26
CA LEU A 527 20.52 -18.12 1.45
C LEU A 527 20.50 -18.54 2.94
N ARG A 528 19.48 -18.11 3.67
CA ARG A 528 19.25 -18.43 5.08
C ARG A 528 17.86 -19.02 5.22
N ASP A 529 17.75 -20.19 5.84
CA ASP A 529 16.46 -20.91 5.99
C ASP A 529 15.71 -21.06 4.66
N ASP A 530 16.44 -21.42 3.60
CA ASP A 530 15.97 -21.53 2.21
C ASP A 530 15.39 -20.22 1.61
N ARG A 531 15.69 -19.06 2.21
CA ARG A 531 15.25 -17.73 1.76
C ARG A 531 16.43 -16.83 1.41
N LEU A 532 16.24 -16.00 0.39
CA LEU A 532 17.22 -14.98 0.04
C LEU A 532 17.12 -13.81 1.01
N VAL A 533 18.26 -13.33 1.49
CA VAL A 533 18.33 -12.16 2.37
C VAL A 533 17.75 -10.91 1.69
N SER A 534 17.01 -10.11 2.45
CA SER A 534 16.31 -8.91 1.95
C SER A 534 16.93 -7.58 2.38
N ASP A 535 17.79 -7.59 3.38
CA ASP A 535 18.47 -6.42 3.96
C ASP A 535 19.97 -6.69 4.16
N GLY A 536 20.72 -5.61 4.37
CA GLY A 536 22.15 -5.66 4.65
C GLY A 536 23.04 -5.78 3.42
N PRO A 537 24.36 -5.89 3.65
CA PRO A 537 25.35 -5.82 2.57
C PRO A 537 25.29 -7.03 1.62
N ALA A 538 24.82 -8.19 2.09
CA ALA A 538 24.70 -9.40 1.28
C ALA A 538 23.49 -9.37 0.32
N ALA A 539 22.52 -8.48 0.54
CA ALA A 539 21.33 -8.36 -0.31
C ALA A 539 21.58 -7.51 -1.58
N ALA A 540 22.72 -6.83 -1.66
CA ALA A 540 23.03 -5.88 -2.73
C ALA A 540 23.57 -6.56 -4.00
N ASN A 541 22.98 -6.22 -5.15
CA ASN A 541 23.59 -6.43 -6.45
C ASN A 541 24.46 -5.23 -6.85
N VAL A 542 25.36 -5.43 -7.81
CA VAL A 542 26.24 -4.39 -8.34
C VAL A 542 25.42 -3.24 -8.94
N PRO A 543 25.52 -2.01 -8.43
CA PRO A 543 24.69 -0.89 -8.87
C PRO A 543 24.96 -0.40 -10.29
N GLY A 544 23.89 0.02 -10.98
CA GLY A 544 23.92 0.36 -12.39
C GLY A 544 23.75 1.84 -12.75
N VAL A 545 23.14 2.64 -11.88
CA VAL A 545 22.72 4.03 -12.20
C VAL A 545 23.88 4.88 -12.71
N VAL A 546 25.04 4.84 -12.05
CA VAL A 546 26.21 5.66 -12.43
C VAL A 546 26.69 5.33 -13.86
N ALA A 547 26.81 4.04 -14.20
CA ALA A 547 27.22 3.65 -15.56
C ALA A 547 26.16 4.01 -16.61
N GLY A 548 24.86 3.93 -16.26
CA GLY A 548 23.77 4.34 -17.13
C GLY A 548 23.85 5.83 -17.49
N MET A 549 24.01 6.67 -16.46
CA MET A 549 24.12 8.12 -16.64
C MET A 549 25.41 8.51 -17.37
N ASP A 550 26.54 7.84 -17.10
CA ASP A 550 27.79 8.04 -17.84
C ASP A 550 27.67 7.65 -19.32
N SER A 551 27.00 6.53 -19.62
CA SER A 551 26.74 6.12 -21.01
C SER A 551 25.86 7.13 -21.74
N LEU A 552 24.83 7.67 -21.08
CA LEU A 552 23.97 8.71 -21.63
C LEU A 552 24.76 10.00 -21.88
N PHE A 553 25.55 10.44 -20.91
CA PHE A 553 26.37 11.65 -21.00
C PHE A 553 27.35 11.58 -22.18
N LYS A 554 28.13 10.50 -22.26
CA LYS A 554 29.16 10.33 -23.29
C LYS A 554 28.62 10.23 -24.71
N LYS A 555 27.44 9.63 -24.88
CA LYS A 555 26.87 9.36 -26.21
C LYS A 555 25.89 10.42 -26.70
N TYR A 556 25.14 11.02 -25.77
CA TYR A 556 23.99 11.87 -26.09
C TYR A 556 23.93 13.18 -25.29
N GLY A 557 24.90 13.46 -24.42
CA GLY A 557 25.01 14.75 -23.74
C GLY A 557 25.22 15.89 -24.73
N SER A 558 24.87 17.12 -24.33
CA SER A 558 24.96 18.29 -25.23
C SER A 558 26.38 18.64 -25.64
N GLY A 559 27.37 18.30 -24.81
CA GLY A 559 28.74 18.83 -24.90
C GLY A 559 28.90 20.24 -24.35
N ASN A 560 27.80 20.91 -23.95
CA ASN A 560 27.84 22.27 -23.40
C ASN A 560 27.92 22.30 -21.86
N VAL A 561 27.59 21.19 -21.21
CA VAL A 561 27.59 21.04 -19.75
C VAL A 561 28.56 19.92 -19.36
N THR A 562 29.37 20.16 -18.33
CA THR A 562 30.35 19.17 -17.85
C THR A 562 29.69 18.15 -16.91
N TRP A 563 30.28 16.95 -16.79
CA TRP A 563 29.83 15.93 -15.84
C TRP A 563 29.65 16.49 -14.42
N ALA A 564 30.63 17.26 -13.93
CA ALA A 564 30.56 17.88 -12.61
C ALA A 564 29.34 18.79 -12.44
N ARG A 565 29.01 19.59 -13.46
CA ARG A 565 27.85 20.50 -13.43
C ARG A 565 26.52 19.75 -13.41
N LEU A 566 26.46 18.52 -13.92
CA LEU A 566 25.26 17.67 -13.81
C LEU A 566 25.02 17.16 -12.38
N LEU A 567 26.09 16.97 -11.59
CA LEU A 567 26.01 16.48 -10.21
C LEU A 567 25.83 17.60 -9.18
N GLU A 568 26.18 18.83 -9.53
CA GLU A 568 26.19 19.98 -8.62
C GLU A 568 24.87 20.19 -7.86
N PRO A 569 23.67 20.15 -8.49
CA PRO A 569 22.42 20.29 -7.73
C PRO A 569 22.25 19.22 -6.65
N ALA A 570 22.63 17.97 -6.94
CA ALA A 570 22.56 16.88 -5.98
C ALA A 570 23.58 17.06 -4.85
N ILE A 571 24.78 17.55 -5.16
CA ILE A 571 25.81 17.88 -4.16
C ILE A 571 25.27 18.94 -3.19
N GLU A 572 24.72 20.04 -3.72
CA GLU A 572 24.13 21.12 -2.93
C GLU A 572 23.00 20.61 -2.03
N TYR A 573 22.04 19.85 -2.58
CA TYR A 573 20.94 19.29 -1.79
C TYR A 573 21.40 18.37 -0.67
N ALA A 574 22.47 17.59 -0.88
CA ALA A 574 22.99 16.67 0.12
C ALA A 574 23.78 17.41 1.22
N GLU A 575 24.50 18.48 0.85
CA GLU A 575 25.34 19.28 1.75
C GLU A 575 24.52 20.26 2.62
N ASP A 576 23.63 21.02 1.99
CA ASP A 576 22.79 22.03 2.66
C ASP A 576 21.55 21.42 3.30
N GLY A 577 21.18 20.22 2.83
CA GLY A 577 20.03 19.46 3.26
C GLY A 577 18.71 19.92 2.66
N VAL A 578 17.72 19.03 2.73
CA VAL A 578 16.38 19.23 2.18
C VAL A 578 15.32 19.25 3.28
N VAL A 579 14.28 20.04 3.10
CA VAL A 579 13.12 20.02 3.99
C VAL A 579 12.30 18.80 3.65
N LEU A 580 12.12 17.90 4.61
CA LEU A 580 11.41 16.65 4.41
C LEU A 580 9.92 16.91 4.25
N ASP A 581 9.33 16.34 3.21
CA ASP A 581 7.93 15.96 3.27
C ASP A 581 7.78 14.74 4.20
N ALA A 582 6.56 14.24 4.35
CA ALA A 582 6.30 13.16 5.27
C ALA A 582 6.50 11.75 4.66
N SER A 583 6.94 11.65 3.40
CA SER A 583 7.25 10.37 2.72
C SER A 583 8.43 9.66 3.36
N LEU A 584 9.62 10.28 3.30
CA LEU A 584 10.84 9.68 3.84
C LEU A 584 10.77 9.39 5.36
N PRO A 585 10.26 10.32 6.21
CA PRO A 585 9.98 10.03 7.62
C PRO A 585 9.16 8.76 7.85
N THR A 586 8.13 8.53 7.03
CA THR A 586 7.29 7.33 7.18
C THR A 586 8.05 6.05 6.82
N THR A 587 8.85 6.09 5.74
CA THR A 587 9.72 4.98 5.39
C THR A 587 10.70 4.68 6.51
N ILE A 588 11.36 5.70 7.07
CA ILE A 588 12.31 5.55 8.17
C ILE A 588 11.63 4.98 9.43
N ALA A 589 10.45 5.49 9.80
CA ALA A 589 9.69 4.97 10.94
C ALA A 589 9.34 3.49 10.75
N THR A 590 8.82 3.14 9.58
CA THR A 590 8.44 1.75 9.25
C THR A 590 9.66 0.82 9.21
N ALA A 591 10.81 1.33 8.73
CA ALA A 591 12.04 0.57 8.59
C ALA A 591 12.96 0.62 9.82
N ARG A 592 12.56 1.29 10.91
CA ARG A 592 13.42 1.51 12.09
C ARG A 592 14.09 0.21 12.60
N PRO A 593 13.39 -0.93 12.72
CA PRO A 593 14.01 -2.19 13.18
C PRO A 593 15.12 -2.71 12.25
N ILE A 594 15.09 -2.37 10.97
CA ILE A 594 16.13 -2.73 9.99
C ILE A 594 17.28 -1.73 10.05
N ILE A 595 16.94 -0.44 10.09
CA ILE A 595 17.92 0.65 10.14
C ILE A 595 18.84 0.50 11.37
N GLU A 596 18.28 0.15 12.53
CA GLU A 596 19.04 -0.03 13.79
C GLU A 596 20.06 -1.18 13.74
N LYS A 597 19.94 -2.13 12.81
CA LYS A 597 20.93 -3.21 12.61
C LYS A 597 22.25 -2.70 12.05
N TYR A 598 22.26 -1.55 11.37
CA TYR A 598 23.40 -1.06 10.60
C TYR A 598 23.84 0.32 11.11
N THR A 599 24.99 0.37 11.78
CA THR A 599 25.51 1.57 12.46
C THR A 599 25.53 2.81 11.56
N GLU A 600 26.01 2.69 10.32
CA GLU A 600 26.11 3.83 9.41
C GLU A 600 24.75 4.30 8.89
N THR A 601 23.83 3.37 8.64
CA THR A 601 22.45 3.70 8.26
C THR A 601 21.74 4.39 9.43
N ALA A 602 21.81 3.85 10.65
CA ALA A 602 21.22 4.46 11.84
C ALA A 602 21.78 5.87 12.08
N ARG A 603 23.09 6.07 11.94
CA ARG A 603 23.71 7.40 12.11
C ARG A 603 23.15 8.45 11.14
N ILE A 604 22.84 8.06 9.91
CA ILE A 604 22.34 8.98 8.87
C ILE A 604 20.83 9.17 8.97
N PHE A 605 20.07 8.08 9.07
CA PHE A 605 18.61 8.08 8.95
C PHE A 605 17.88 8.18 10.30
N LEU A 606 18.56 7.95 11.42
CA LEU A 606 18.06 8.20 12.78
C LEU A 606 18.95 9.23 13.49
N PRO A 607 18.98 10.50 13.03
CA PRO A 607 19.77 11.53 13.69
C PRO A 607 19.35 11.66 15.16
N ASN A 608 20.34 11.57 16.07
CA ASN A 608 20.12 11.50 17.52
C ASN A 608 19.24 10.32 17.96
N GLY A 609 19.24 9.21 17.22
CA GLY A 609 18.48 7.99 17.52
C GLY A 609 16.98 8.04 17.20
N SER A 610 16.51 9.13 16.58
CA SER A 610 15.08 9.40 16.37
C SER A 610 14.73 9.52 14.89
N VAL A 611 13.48 9.18 14.53
CA VAL A 611 12.95 9.40 13.18
C VAL A 611 12.85 10.91 12.91
N PRO A 612 13.39 11.42 11.78
CA PRO A 612 13.23 12.82 11.41
C PRO A 612 11.75 13.19 11.23
N ALA A 613 11.32 14.32 11.79
CA ALA A 613 9.94 14.80 11.60
C ALA A 613 9.73 15.37 10.18
N SER A 614 8.48 15.30 9.68
CA SER A 614 8.06 16.07 8.51
C SER A 614 8.32 17.57 8.76
N GLY A 615 8.83 18.28 7.75
CA GLY A 615 9.25 19.68 7.85
C GLY A 615 10.64 19.89 8.45
N ALA A 616 11.29 18.85 8.98
CA ALA A 616 12.68 18.94 9.43
C ALA A 616 13.64 19.04 8.24
N ARG A 617 14.80 19.67 8.46
CA ARG A 617 15.90 19.69 7.49
C ARG A 617 16.75 18.43 7.65
N PHE A 618 16.84 17.63 6.60
CA PHE A 618 17.66 16.42 6.54
C PHE A 618 18.94 16.66 5.74
N VAL A 619 20.09 16.31 6.32
CA VAL A 619 21.42 16.58 5.75
C VAL A 619 22.19 15.26 5.63
N ASN A 620 22.84 15.04 4.48
CA ASN A 620 23.66 13.84 4.23
C ASN A 620 25.02 14.20 3.62
N ARG A 621 25.93 14.68 4.48
CA ARG A 621 27.27 15.16 4.07
C ARG A 621 28.15 14.08 3.47
N ASP A 622 27.99 12.84 3.90
CA ASP A 622 28.73 11.70 3.37
C ASP A 622 28.36 11.50 1.90
N TYR A 623 27.07 11.58 1.59
CA TYR A 623 26.63 11.45 0.22
C TYR A 623 27.05 12.64 -0.64
N ALA A 624 27.04 13.86 -0.08
CA ALA A 624 27.60 15.03 -0.76
C ALA A 624 29.09 14.83 -1.10
N SER A 625 29.89 14.27 -0.17
CA SER A 625 31.30 13.93 -0.41
C SER A 625 31.47 12.88 -1.50
N THR A 626 30.64 11.84 -1.52
CA THR A 626 30.63 10.82 -2.57
C THR A 626 30.30 11.42 -3.94
N LEU A 627 29.27 12.27 -4.02
CA LEU A 627 28.89 12.95 -5.26
C LEU A 627 29.98 13.91 -5.75
N ARG A 628 30.66 14.65 -4.86
CA ARG A 628 31.83 15.49 -5.22
C ARG A 628 32.98 14.65 -5.76
N THR A 629 33.27 13.52 -5.13
CA THR A 629 34.29 12.59 -5.61
C THR A 629 33.93 12.07 -7.00
N LEU A 630 32.67 11.73 -7.23
CA LEU A 630 32.15 11.31 -8.53
C LEU A 630 32.21 12.43 -9.59
N ALA A 631 32.00 13.69 -9.19
CA ALA A 631 32.11 14.86 -10.05
C ALA A 631 33.56 15.15 -10.48
N ILE A 632 34.52 14.98 -9.56
CA ILE A 632 35.94 15.28 -9.77
C ILE A 632 36.66 14.13 -10.50
N GLU A 633 36.51 12.90 -10.02
CA GLU A 633 37.20 11.72 -10.56
C GLU A 633 36.46 11.08 -11.74
N GLY A 634 35.22 11.51 -12.00
CA GLY A 634 34.35 11.01 -13.05
C GLY A 634 33.67 9.68 -12.70
N ALA A 635 32.69 9.28 -13.51
CA ALA A 635 31.82 8.12 -13.26
C ALA A 635 32.57 6.79 -12.99
N ARG A 636 33.78 6.63 -13.54
CA ARG A 636 34.59 5.42 -13.38
C ARG A 636 35.12 5.25 -11.97
N SER A 637 35.18 6.30 -11.15
CA SER A 637 35.60 6.18 -9.76
C SER A 637 34.68 5.28 -8.93
N PHE A 638 33.39 5.20 -9.28
CA PHE A 638 32.40 4.30 -8.66
C PHE A 638 32.73 2.82 -8.87
N TYR A 639 33.37 2.47 -9.99
CA TYR A 639 33.58 1.07 -10.39
C TYR A 639 35.04 0.62 -10.25
N GLU A 640 36.00 1.50 -10.54
CA GLU A 640 37.43 1.16 -10.61
C GLU A 640 38.33 2.13 -9.82
N GLY A 641 37.77 3.21 -9.26
CA GLY A 641 38.53 4.22 -8.53
C GLY A 641 38.25 4.24 -7.03
N SER A 642 38.36 5.42 -6.42
CA SER A 642 38.33 5.59 -4.97
C SER A 642 37.02 5.13 -4.32
N ILE A 643 35.88 5.42 -4.95
CA ILE A 643 34.56 4.99 -4.46
C ILE A 643 34.45 3.46 -4.58
N GLY A 644 34.76 2.88 -5.74
CA GLY A 644 34.69 1.43 -5.96
C GLY A 644 35.57 0.63 -5.00
N LYS A 645 36.77 1.15 -4.70
CA LYS A 645 37.65 0.55 -3.68
C LYS A 645 36.98 0.56 -2.29
N ARG A 646 36.40 1.69 -1.88
CA ARG A 646 35.70 1.80 -0.58
C ARG A 646 34.49 0.88 -0.48
N ILE A 647 33.73 0.73 -1.57
CA ILE A 647 32.62 -0.24 -1.64
C ILE A 647 33.16 -1.65 -1.41
N ALA A 648 34.19 -2.06 -2.16
CA ALA A 648 34.73 -3.42 -2.07
C ALA A 648 35.36 -3.72 -0.69
N ASP A 649 36.10 -2.78 -0.12
CA ASP A 649 36.71 -2.92 1.21
C ASP A 649 35.63 -3.11 2.30
N ASP A 650 34.61 -2.24 2.29
CA ASP A 650 33.50 -2.26 3.26
C ASP A 650 32.63 -3.51 3.11
N MET A 651 32.32 -3.92 1.87
CA MET A 651 31.59 -5.16 1.59
C MET A 651 32.36 -6.39 2.09
N ALA A 652 33.68 -6.43 1.94
CA ALA A 652 34.50 -7.52 2.48
C ALA A 652 34.46 -7.56 4.02
N GLU A 653 34.51 -6.40 4.68
CA GLU A 653 34.50 -6.27 6.14
C GLU A 653 33.13 -6.62 6.75
N GLN A 654 32.04 -6.16 6.14
CA GLN A 654 30.68 -6.23 6.70
C GLN A 654 29.88 -7.44 6.20
N GLY A 655 30.52 -8.34 5.46
CA GLY A 655 29.89 -9.59 5.01
C GLY A 655 29.03 -9.45 3.75
N GLY A 656 29.25 -8.41 2.95
CA GLY A 656 28.71 -8.26 1.60
C GLY A 656 29.35 -9.19 0.57
N LEU A 657 28.85 -9.08 -0.66
CA LEU A 657 29.30 -9.92 -1.79
C LEU A 657 30.01 -9.16 -2.91
N ILE A 658 29.74 -7.87 -3.05
CA ILE A 658 30.31 -7.06 -4.13
C ILE A 658 31.80 -6.92 -3.90
N ASN A 659 32.62 -7.41 -4.84
CA ASN A 659 34.06 -7.24 -4.82
C ASN A 659 34.54 -6.29 -5.94
N GLY A 660 35.84 -5.95 -5.91
CA GLY A 660 36.43 -5.04 -6.90
C GLY A 660 36.35 -5.56 -8.35
N ALA A 661 36.39 -6.87 -8.57
CA ALA A 661 36.25 -7.45 -9.90
C ALA A 661 34.81 -7.36 -10.42
N ASP A 662 33.82 -7.54 -9.56
CA ASP A 662 32.39 -7.33 -9.87
C ASP A 662 32.11 -5.89 -10.28
N LEU A 663 32.65 -4.92 -9.55
CA LEU A 663 32.54 -3.50 -9.90
C LEU A 663 33.27 -3.19 -11.22
N ALA A 664 34.50 -3.64 -11.38
CA ALA A 664 35.33 -3.34 -12.55
C ALA A 664 34.77 -3.93 -13.85
N GLN A 665 34.05 -5.05 -13.82
CA GLN A 665 33.46 -5.66 -15.02
C GLN A 665 32.10 -5.08 -15.41
N TYR A 666 31.37 -4.44 -14.48
CA TYR A 666 30.00 -3.99 -14.72
C TYR A 666 29.92 -2.90 -15.80
N ARG A 667 28.94 -3.02 -16.71
CA ARG A 667 28.66 -2.01 -17.76
C ARG A 667 27.16 -1.85 -17.96
N ALA A 668 26.71 -0.62 -18.21
CA ALA A 668 25.40 -0.38 -18.80
C ALA A 668 25.40 -0.82 -20.27
N LEU A 669 24.26 -1.30 -20.76
CA LEU A 669 24.09 -1.85 -22.10
C LEU A 669 23.17 -0.96 -22.92
N GLU A 670 23.48 -0.80 -24.20
CA GLU A 670 22.54 -0.23 -25.16
C GLU A 670 21.81 -1.37 -25.87
N ARG A 671 20.47 -1.33 -25.84
CA ARG A 671 19.60 -2.37 -26.37
C ARG A 671 18.59 -1.80 -27.36
N ALA A 672 18.14 -2.67 -28.26
CA ALA A 672 16.92 -2.40 -29.02
C ALA A 672 15.70 -2.51 -28.08
N PRO A 673 14.85 -1.48 -27.98
CA PRO A 673 13.61 -1.58 -27.23
C PRO A 673 12.61 -2.52 -27.91
N LEU A 674 11.69 -3.08 -27.12
CA LEU A 674 10.53 -3.78 -27.67
C LEU A 674 9.58 -2.79 -28.32
N HIS A 675 8.82 -3.24 -29.31
CA HIS A 675 7.85 -2.40 -29.98
C HIS A 675 6.60 -3.15 -30.43
N GLY A 676 5.50 -2.43 -30.50
CA GLY A 676 4.21 -2.89 -30.98
C GLY A 676 3.37 -1.74 -31.51
N ARG A 677 2.09 -1.99 -31.73
CA ARG A 677 1.14 -0.97 -32.22
C ARG A 677 -0.07 -0.84 -31.30
N TYR A 678 -0.61 0.37 -31.23
CA TYR A 678 -1.89 0.62 -30.57
C TYR A 678 -2.69 1.65 -31.37
N ARG A 679 -3.83 1.25 -31.96
CA ARG A 679 -4.66 2.12 -32.81
C ARG A 679 -3.90 2.89 -33.91
N GLY A 680 -2.90 2.24 -34.51
CA GLY A 680 -2.02 2.83 -35.53
C GLY A 680 -0.83 3.63 -34.99
N HIS A 681 -0.78 3.92 -33.68
CA HIS A 681 0.39 4.49 -33.02
C HIS A 681 1.47 3.43 -32.82
N ALA A 682 2.74 3.81 -33.02
CA ALA A 682 3.86 2.95 -32.65
C ALA A 682 4.18 3.14 -31.16
N VAL A 683 4.30 2.03 -30.43
CA VAL A 683 4.64 2.02 -29.01
C VAL A 683 5.98 1.33 -28.85
N TRP A 684 6.93 1.99 -28.19
CA TRP A 684 8.25 1.45 -27.85
C TRP A 684 8.38 1.38 -26.34
N THR A 685 8.95 0.30 -25.82
CA THR A 685 9.02 0.07 -24.37
C THR A 685 10.21 -0.81 -23.96
N ALA A 686 10.31 -1.06 -22.66
CA ALA A 686 11.36 -1.83 -22.02
C ALA A 686 11.57 -3.22 -22.65
N ALA A 687 12.81 -3.72 -22.59
CA ALA A 687 13.23 -5.01 -23.12
C ALA A 687 13.69 -5.97 -21.99
N PRO A 688 13.83 -7.28 -22.26
CA PRO A 688 14.39 -8.23 -21.30
C PRO A 688 15.72 -7.71 -20.69
N PRO A 689 15.96 -7.87 -19.37
CA PRO A 689 15.39 -8.91 -18.48
C PRO A 689 14.00 -8.63 -17.88
N VAL A 690 13.37 -7.49 -18.18
CA VAL A 690 12.03 -7.18 -17.65
C VAL A 690 10.92 -7.71 -18.56
N ALA A 691 9.84 -8.21 -17.96
CA ALA A 691 8.68 -8.75 -18.70
C ALA A 691 7.59 -7.71 -18.98
N SER A 692 7.59 -6.60 -18.24
CA SER A 692 6.60 -5.52 -18.31
C SER A 692 6.43 -4.92 -19.70
N GLY A 693 7.49 -4.82 -20.51
CA GLY A 693 7.41 -4.26 -21.86
C GLY A 693 6.56 -5.08 -22.83
N ALA A 694 6.83 -6.39 -22.93
CA ALA A 694 6.01 -7.26 -23.78
C ALA A 694 4.58 -7.43 -23.24
N ALA A 695 4.40 -7.49 -21.90
CA ALA A 695 3.06 -7.47 -21.29
C ALA A 695 2.26 -6.21 -21.66
N LEU A 696 2.91 -5.03 -21.68
CA LEU A 696 2.27 -3.76 -22.05
C LEU A 696 1.79 -3.78 -23.50
N ILE A 697 2.66 -4.20 -24.42
CA ILE A 697 2.34 -4.27 -25.86
C ILE A 697 1.18 -5.22 -26.10
N GLU A 698 1.22 -6.42 -25.51
CA GLU A 698 0.16 -7.42 -25.65
C GLU A 698 -1.18 -6.88 -25.13
N MET A 699 -1.20 -6.28 -23.93
CA MET A 699 -2.41 -5.68 -23.36
C MET A 699 -2.99 -4.56 -24.23
N LEU A 700 -2.14 -3.66 -24.74
CA LEU A 700 -2.55 -2.59 -25.64
C LEU A 700 -3.11 -3.17 -26.95
N GLN A 701 -2.43 -4.13 -27.58
CA GLN A 701 -2.88 -4.73 -28.84
C GLN A 701 -4.21 -5.48 -28.68
N ILE A 702 -4.41 -6.21 -27.58
CA ILE A 702 -5.70 -6.86 -27.28
C ILE A 702 -6.80 -5.81 -27.15
N LEU A 703 -6.57 -4.75 -26.37
CA LEU A 703 -7.54 -3.65 -26.22
C LEU A 703 -7.79 -2.90 -27.55
N GLY A 704 -6.78 -2.82 -28.42
CA GLY A 704 -6.85 -2.15 -29.72
C GLY A 704 -7.84 -2.79 -30.69
N HIS A 705 -8.29 -4.01 -30.44
CA HIS A 705 -9.36 -4.66 -31.20
C HIS A 705 -10.77 -4.35 -30.69
N TYR A 706 -10.90 -3.67 -29.54
CA TYR A 706 -12.17 -3.08 -29.11
C TYR A 706 -12.31 -1.67 -29.70
N ASP A 707 -13.50 -1.38 -30.22
CA ASP A 707 -13.86 -0.05 -30.73
C ASP A 707 -14.69 0.70 -29.66
N PRO A 708 -14.06 1.60 -28.89
CA PRO A 708 -14.76 2.38 -27.88
C PRO A 708 -15.66 3.42 -28.55
N ARG A 709 -16.72 3.81 -27.85
CA ARG A 709 -17.51 4.99 -28.25
C ARG A 709 -16.66 6.26 -28.11
N ASP A 710 -16.97 7.27 -28.89
CA ASP A 710 -16.31 8.58 -28.78
C ASP A 710 -16.40 9.10 -27.34
N GLY A 711 -15.24 9.49 -26.79
CA GLY A 711 -15.12 9.99 -25.42
C GLY A 711 -15.26 8.93 -24.32
N ALA A 712 -15.27 7.63 -24.66
CA ALA A 712 -15.27 6.58 -23.65
C ALA A 712 -13.98 6.60 -22.82
N THR A 713 -14.14 6.54 -21.51
CA THR A 713 -13.03 6.40 -20.56
C THR A 713 -13.30 5.23 -19.63
N PHE A 714 -12.25 4.70 -18.99
CA PHE A 714 -12.39 3.66 -17.97
C PHE A 714 -13.37 4.06 -16.86
N ARG A 715 -13.49 5.37 -16.59
CA ARG A 715 -14.33 5.92 -15.54
C ARG A 715 -15.81 5.93 -15.94
N HIS A 716 -16.14 6.26 -17.19
CA HIS A 716 -17.54 6.54 -17.57
C HIS A 716 -18.17 5.50 -18.50
N ASP A 717 -17.39 4.57 -19.05
CA ASP A 717 -17.90 3.55 -19.96
C ASP A 717 -17.63 2.14 -19.43
N ALA A 718 -18.73 1.42 -19.12
CA ALA A 718 -18.68 0.07 -18.57
C ALA A 718 -18.15 -0.97 -19.56
N ASP A 719 -18.40 -0.82 -20.86
CA ASP A 719 -17.85 -1.73 -21.85
C ASP A 719 -16.35 -1.51 -21.99
N TYR A 720 -15.90 -0.25 -22.04
CA TYR A 720 -14.48 0.05 -22.15
C TYR A 720 -13.69 -0.43 -20.93
N LEU A 721 -14.18 -0.19 -19.72
CA LEU A 721 -13.57 -0.74 -18.51
C LEU A 721 -13.58 -2.28 -18.51
N HIS A 722 -14.65 -2.91 -18.98
CA HIS A 722 -14.72 -4.38 -19.11
C HIS A 722 -13.61 -4.90 -20.04
N TYR A 723 -13.50 -4.38 -21.27
CA TYR A 723 -12.47 -4.84 -22.22
C TYR A 723 -11.05 -4.54 -21.74
N ALA A 724 -10.82 -3.42 -21.05
CA ALA A 724 -9.52 -3.08 -20.49
C ALA A 724 -9.11 -4.05 -19.35
N ILE A 725 -10.05 -4.45 -18.50
CA ILE A 725 -9.83 -5.49 -17.47
C ILE A 725 -9.57 -6.86 -18.14
N GLU A 726 -10.37 -7.21 -19.15
CA GLU A 726 -10.27 -8.50 -19.82
C GLU A 726 -8.98 -8.65 -20.62
N ALA A 727 -8.45 -7.57 -21.21
CA ALA A 727 -7.15 -7.57 -21.90
C ALA A 727 -6.00 -8.08 -21.00
N ARG A 728 -6.05 -7.78 -19.70
CA ARG A 728 -5.08 -8.30 -18.71
C ARG A 728 -5.34 -9.76 -18.32
N LYS A 729 -6.56 -10.26 -18.46
CA LYS A 729 -6.96 -11.60 -18.01
C LYS A 729 -6.75 -12.67 -19.06
N VAL A 730 -6.99 -12.32 -20.33
CA VAL A 730 -6.92 -13.28 -21.45
C VAL A 730 -5.51 -13.44 -22.01
N ARG A 731 -4.60 -12.51 -21.70
CA ARG A 731 -3.21 -12.60 -22.14
C ARG A 731 -2.52 -13.89 -21.69
N ASP A 732 -1.50 -14.29 -22.42
CA ASP A 732 -0.72 -15.47 -22.07
C ASP A 732 0.26 -15.19 -20.92
N PRO A 733 0.58 -16.21 -20.10
CA PRO A 733 1.59 -16.08 -19.05
C PRO A 733 2.98 -15.97 -19.69
N MET A 734 3.79 -15.02 -19.21
CA MET A 734 5.10 -14.75 -19.80
C MET A 734 6.16 -15.64 -19.16
N ARG A 735 6.22 -16.92 -19.53
CA ARG A 735 6.99 -17.95 -18.82
C ARG A 735 8.52 -17.78 -18.91
N HIS A 736 9.04 -17.36 -20.06
CA HIS A 736 10.47 -17.32 -20.34
C HIS A 736 10.98 -15.89 -20.59
N VAL A 737 11.05 -15.10 -19.52
CA VAL A 737 11.73 -13.79 -19.53
C VAL A 737 12.70 -13.70 -18.34
N ALA A 738 14.00 -13.56 -18.65
CA ALA A 738 15.10 -13.35 -17.71
C ALA A 738 16.25 -12.64 -18.44
N ASP A 739 17.44 -12.55 -17.84
CA ASP A 739 18.61 -11.96 -18.52
C ASP A 739 18.95 -12.71 -19.82
N PRO A 740 18.81 -12.06 -20.99
CA PRO A 740 19.08 -12.70 -22.28
C PRO A 740 20.55 -13.10 -22.47
N ALA A 741 21.47 -12.61 -21.65
CA ALA A 741 22.87 -13.06 -21.65
C ALA A 741 23.05 -14.46 -21.02
N ARG A 742 22.04 -14.95 -20.29
CA ARG A 742 22.10 -16.21 -19.51
C ARG A 742 20.99 -17.18 -19.85
N TRP A 743 19.86 -16.67 -20.34
CA TRP A 743 18.64 -17.44 -20.53
C TRP A 743 18.04 -17.17 -21.91
N THR A 744 17.44 -18.19 -22.52
CA THR A 744 16.58 -18.01 -23.70
C THR A 744 15.37 -17.17 -23.33
N VAL A 745 15.01 -16.20 -24.17
CA VAL A 745 13.86 -15.33 -23.92
C VAL A 745 12.83 -15.50 -25.02
N GLU A 746 11.57 -15.68 -24.64
CA GLU A 746 10.44 -15.88 -25.53
C GLU A 746 9.45 -14.74 -25.34
N VAL A 747 9.47 -13.77 -26.25
CA VAL A 747 8.54 -12.62 -26.23
C VAL A 747 7.86 -12.36 -27.57
N ASP A 748 8.38 -12.91 -28.68
CA ASP A 748 8.00 -12.50 -30.04
C ASP A 748 6.51 -12.64 -30.33
N GLU A 749 5.89 -13.75 -29.91
CA GLU A 749 4.46 -13.99 -30.15
C GLU A 749 3.57 -12.93 -29.50
N HIS A 750 3.89 -12.54 -28.25
CA HIS A 750 3.18 -11.50 -27.48
C HIS A 750 3.24 -10.12 -28.14
N LEU A 751 4.20 -9.88 -29.04
CA LEU A 751 4.38 -8.61 -29.73
C LEU A 751 3.53 -8.50 -31.01
N THR A 752 2.86 -9.58 -31.44
CA THR A 752 2.13 -9.59 -32.72
C THR A 752 0.64 -9.23 -32.59
N ASP A 753 0.14 -8.42 -33.53
CA ASP A 753 -1.30 -8.10 -33.64
C ASP A 753 -2.14 -9.36 -33.91
N ALA A 754 -1.61 -10.30 -34.70
CA ALA A 754 -2.30 -11.55 -35.02
C ALA A 754 -2.60 -12.38 -33.76
N HIS A 755 -1.63 -12.49 -32.85
CA HIS A 755 -1.82 -13.17 -31.58
C HIS A 755 -2.82 -12.42 -30.68
N ALA A 756 -2.67 -11.10 -30.54
CA ALA A 756 -3.60 -10.27 -29.77
C ALA A 756 -5.06 -10.39 -30.25
N LYS A 757 -5.27 -10.49 -31.57
CA LYS A 757 -6.59 -10.72 -32.18
C LYS A 757 -7.20 -12.06 -31.80
N LEU A 758 -6.39 -13.11 -31.66
CA LEU A 758 -6.86 -14.43 -31.22
C LEU A 758 -7.32 -14.36 -29.76
N LEU A 759 -6.51 -13.73 -28.90
CA LEU A 759 -6.85 -13.54 -27.48
C LEU A 759 -8.10 -12.68 -27.30
N PHE A 760 -8.23 -11.58 -28.06
CA PHE A 760 -9.39 -10.70 -28.01
C PHE A 760 -10.71 -11.45 -28.32
N ARG A 761 -10.70 -12.39 -29.26
CA ARG A 761 -11.88 -13.20 -29.62
C ARG A 761 -12.38 -14.09 -28.48
N THR A 762 -11.57 -14.33 -27.45
CA THR A 762 -11.98 -15.09 -26.27
C THR A 762 -12.77 -14.26 -25.25
N ILE A 763 -12.71 -12.93 -25.35
CA ILE A 763 -13.39 -12.01 -24.44
C ILE A 763 -14.90 -12.00 -24.73
N ARG A 764 -15.71 -12.23 -23.70
CA ARG A 764 -17.16 -12.09 -23.77
C ARG A 764 -17.63 -10.79 -23.16
N ARG A 765 -18.34 -9.97 -23.95
CA ARG A 765 -18.88 -8.67 -23.55
C ARG A 765 -19.70 -8.72 -22.26
N ASP A 766 -20.50 -9.76 -22.07
CA ASP A 766 -21.50 -9.89 -21.00
C ASP A 766 -20.99 -10.69 -19.79
N ARG A 767 -19.77 -11.24 -19.85
CA ARG A 767 -19.27 -12.14 -18.81
C ARG A 767 -17.75 -12.07 -18.63
N ALA A 768 -17.32 -11.74 -17.42
CA ALA A 768 -15.93 -11.74 -17.00
C ALA A 768 -15.28 -13.12 -17.21
N SER A 769 -14.08 -13.14 -17.79
CA SER A 769 -13.31 -14.38 -17.95
C SER A 769 -12.68 -14.81 -16.63
N ARG A 770 -12.13 -16.02 -16.59
CA ARG A 770 -11.13 -16.41 -15.60
C ARG A 770 -9.75 -16.27 -16.26
N PHE A 771 -8.69 -16.21 -15.46
CA PHE A 771 -7.35 -16.36 -16.01
C PHE A 771 -7.20 -17.73 -16.69
N THR A 772 -6.42 -17.77 -17.76
CA THR A 772 -6.20 -18.95 -18.60
C THR A 772 -5.39 -20.04 -17.91
N ASP A 773 -4.57 -19.69 -16.92
CA ASP A 773 -3.74 -20.61 -16.13
C ASP A 773 -3.95 -20.47 -14.61
N GLY A 774 -3.35 -21.37 -13.83
CA GLY A 774 -3.32 -21.32 -12.36
C GLY A 774 -2.29 -20.36 -11.75
N GLY A 775 -1.72 -19.45 -12.54
CA GLY A 775 -0.73 -18.47 -12.07
C GLY A 775 0.72 -18.90 -12.23
N ALA A 776 1.14 -19.39 -13.40
CA ALA A 776 2.55 -19.67 -13.67
C ALA A 776 3.44 -18.42 -13.55
N ASP A 777 2.86 -17.25 -13.78
CA ASP A 777 3.51 -15.96 -13.53
C ASP A 777 3.69 -15.63 -12.03
N ILE A 778 2.95 -16.28 -11.13
CA ILE A 778 3.01 -16.11 -9.66
C ILE A 778 3.83 -17.23 -9.00
N GLU A 779 3.89 -18.44 -9.56
CA GLU A 779 4.91 -19.43 -9.16
C GLU A 779 6.32 -18.83 -9.24
N ARG A 780 6.53 -17.88 -10.17
CA ARG A 780 7.72 -17.01 -10.25
C ARG A 780 7.95 -16.16 -8.99
N GLU A 781 6.92 -15.71 -8.27
CA GLU A 781 7.03 -14.92 -7.03
C GLU A 781 7.15 -15.81 -5.79
N GLN A 782 6.63 -17.05 -5.82
CA GLN A 782 6.74 -18.00 -4.70
C GLN A 782 8.08 -18.77 -4.69
N ASP A 783 8.69 -18.99 -5.86
CA ASP A 783 10.06 -19.52 -6.01
C ASP A 783 11.14 -18.48 -5.70
N VAL A 784 10.74 -17.21 -5.56
CA VAL A 784 11.55 -16.12 -5.05
C VAL A 784 11.34 -16.14 -3.53
N ALA A 785 12.06 -17.03 -2.85
CA ALA A 785 11.91 -17.25 -1.42
C ALA A 785 12.22 -15.97 -0.64
N GLY A 786 11.16 -15.28 -0.20
CA GLY A 786 11.20 -14.07 0.61
C GLY A 786 9.94 -13.23 0.39
N ALA A 787 8.87 -13.50 1.17
CA ALA A 787 7.93 -12.42 1.48
C ALA A 787 8.77 -11.26 2.01
N ASP A 788 8.49 -10.03 1.58
CA ASP A 788 9.24 -8.88 2.07
C ASP A 788 9.02 -8.78 3.57
N GLU A 789 9.94 -9.34 4.35
CA GLU A 789 9.78 -9.44 5.77
C GLU A 789 9.67 -8.04 6.35
N SER A 790 10.27 -7.01 5.75
CA SER A 790 10.22 -5.64 6.25
C SER A 790 8.84 -4.96 6.34
N GLY A 791 7.78 -5.51 5.72
CA GLY A 791 6.49 -4.82 5.57
C GLY A 791 6.55 -3.55 4.70
N LEU A 792 7.74 -3.20 4.19
CA LEU A 792 7.98 -2.07 3.31
C LEU A 792 7.62 -2.48 1.89
N GLY A 793 6.82 -1.66 1.22
CA GLY A 793 6.49 -1.88 -0.19
C GLY A 793 7.71 -1.74 -1.11
N ARG A 794 7.51 -1.98 -2.42
CA ARG A 794 8.56 -1.70 -3.41
C ARG A 794 8.68 -0.19 -3.71
N GLY A 795 9.91 0.34 -3.71
CA GLY A 795 10.24 1.75 -3.89
C GLY A 795 10.88 1.99 -5.24
N THR A 796 10.31 2.89 -6.03
CA THR A 796 10.77 3.19 -7.40
C THR A 796 10.54 4.67 -7.68
N THR A 797 11.33 5.26 -8.57
CA THR A 797 11.06 6.59 -9.11
C THR A 797 11.05 6.57 -10.64
N ALA A 798 10.30 7.49 -11.23
CA ALA A 798 10.15 7.61 -12.67
C ALA A 798 10.07 9.08 -13.08
N PHE A 799 10.70 9.42 -14.20
CA PHE A 799 10.72 10.79 -14.70
C PHE A 799 10.79 10.84 -16.23
N VAL A 800 10.35 11.96 -16.79
CA VAL A 800 10.28 12.21 -18.23
C VAL A 800 10.78 13.62 -18.50
N VAL A 801 11.64 13.78 -19.51
CA VAL A 801 12.03 15.08 -20.04
C VAL A 801 11.74 15.09 -21.54
N ALA A 802 11.06 16.12 -22.02
CA ALA A 802 10.78 16.26 -23.44
C ALA A 802 10.75 17.73 -23.87
N ASP A 803 11.05 17.96 -25.14
CA ASP A 803 11.00 19.28 -25.76
C ASP A 803 10.08 19.35 -26.99
N THR A 804 9.79 20.56 -27.45
CA THR A 804 8.94 20.82 -28.62
C THR A 804 9.58 20.37 -29.94
N ALA A 805 10.90 20.23 -29.98
CA ALA A 805 11.60 19.59 -31.09
C ALA A 805 11.32 18.07 -31.16
N GLY A 806 10.66 17.50 -30.15
CA GLY A 806 10.32 16.08 -30.01
C GLY A 806 11.53 15.21 -29.72
N ASN A 807 12.50 15.75 -28.98
CA ASN A 807 13.40 14.92 -28.19
C ASN A 807 12.65 14.47 -26.93
N MET A 808 12.83 13.22 -26.52
CA MET A 808 12.19 12.69 -25.32
C MET A 808 13.04 11.61 -24.67
N ILE A 809 13.17 11.67 -23.34
CA ILE A 809 13.79 10.63 -22.53
C ILE A 809 12.86 10.26 -21.38
N VAL A 810 12.68 8.96 -21.20
CA VAL A 810 11.82 8.36 -20.17
C VAL A 810 12.68 7.44 -19.34
N VAL A 811 12.72 7.65 -18.02
CA VAL A 811 13.60 6.92 -17.11
C VAL A 811 12.81 6.35 -15.96
N THR A 812 13.17 5.12 -15.57
CA THR A 812 12.74 4.51 -14.30
C THR A 812 13.96 3.95 -13.62
N GLN A 813 14.14 4.28 -12.34
CA GLN A 813 15.25 3.81 -11.50
C GLN A 813 14.75 3.41 -10.10
N THR A 814 15.43 2.45 -9.46
CA THR A 814 14.93 1.81 -8.23
C THR A 814 16.05 1.25 -7.36
N LEU A 815 15.76 1.06 -6.08
CA LEU A 815 16.52 0.20 -5.16
C LEU A 815 15.87 -1.17 -4.96
N SER A 816 14.92 -1.58 -5.81
CA SER A 816 13.91 -2.62 -5.57
C SER A 816 12.86 -2.17 -4.56
N THR A 817 13.17 -2.16 -3.26
CA THR A 817 12.24 -1.78 -2.20
C THR A 817 12.47 -0.40 -1.67
N TRP A 818 11.50 0.13 -0.91
CA TRP A 818 11.75 1.31 -0.11
C TRP A 818 12.98 1.05 0.77
N GLY A 819 13.98 1.91 0.67
CA GLY A 819 15.29 1.83 1.30
C GLY A 819 16.22 0.72 0.79
N GLY A 820 15.80 -0.07 -0.20
CA GLY A 820 16.58 -1.18 -0.74
C GLY A 820 17.00 -2.18 0.34
N SER A 821 18.31 -2.35 0.52
CA SER A 821 18.86 -3.22 1.58
C SER A 821 18.98 -2.53 2.94
N PHE A 822 18.64 -1.22 3.05
CA PHE A 822 18.92 -0.38 4.21
C PHE A 822 20.37 -0.38 4.67
N TYR A 823 21.30 -0.77 3.79
CA TYR A 823 22.72 -0.76 4.08
C TYR A 823 23.41 0.46 3.49
N VAL A 824 24.29 1.09 4.27
CA VAL A 824 25.17 2.17 3.84
C VAL A 824 26.61 1.76 4.13
N SER A 825 27.46 1.78 3.09
CA SER A 825 28.90 1.60 3.28
C SER A 825 29.53 2.80 3.97
N LYS A 826 30.49 2.55 4.84
CA LYS A 826 31.06 3.59 5.72
C LYS A 826 31.54 4.83 4.98
N GLY A 827 30.96 5.97 5.34
CA GLY A 827 31.29 7.28 4.79
C GLY A 827 30.84 7.52 3.34
N LEU A 828 30.06 6.64 2.72
CA LEU A 828 29.58 6.82 1.34
C LEU A 828 28.19 7.45 1.27
N GLY A 829 27.35 7.23 2.28
CA GLY A 829 26.11 7.97 2.49
C GLY A 829 24.91 7.59 1.61
N PHE A 830 25.01 6.59 0.73
CA PHE A 830 23.90 6.13 -0.12
C PHE A 830 23.46 4.71 0.21
N LEU A 831 22.19 4.41 -0.07
CA LEU A 831 21.58 3.09 0.11
C LEU A 831 21.80 2.21 -1.12
N TYR A 832 21.99 0.90 -0.91
CA TYR A 832 22.07 -0.11 -1.97
C TYR A 832 20.71 -0.73 -2.28
N ASN A 833 20.56 -1.22 -3.51
CA ASN A 833 19.45 -2.08 -3.87
C ASN A 833 19.44 -3.41 -3.06
N ASN A 834 18.30 -4.12 -3.04
CA ASN A 834 18.23 -5.48 -2.49
C ASN A 834 17.84 -6.54 -3.54
N HIS A 835 18.29 -6.39 -4.80
CA HIS A 835 17.82 -7.24 -5.89
C HIS A 835 18.28 -8.70 -5.82
N VAL A 836 19.19 -9.09 -4.93
CA VAL A 836 19.47 -10.51 -4.65
C VAL A 836 18.17 -11.24 -4.33
N LYS A 837 17.26 -10.63 -3.57
CA LYS A 837 15.98 -11.26 -3.21
C LYS A 837 15.01 -11.43 -4.38
N SER A 838 15.35 -10.99 -5.60
CA SER A 838 14.45 -11.02 -6.76
C SER A 838 14.64 -12.23 -7.66
N TYR A 839 15.61 -13.11 -7.38
CA TYR A 839 15.91 -14.29 -8.20
C TYR A 839 15.21 -15.54 -7.68
N ARG A 840 15.00 -16.51 -8.57
CA ARG A 840 14.48 -17.83 -8.19
C ARG A 840 15.55 -18.65 -7.48
N THR A 841 15.15 -19.40 -6.45
CA THR A 841 16.07 -20.22 -5.64
C THR A 841 16.07 -21.70 -6.02
N ARG A 842 15.13 -22.15 -6.85
CA ARG A 842 15.06 -23.55 -7.26
C ARG A 842 16.22 -23.88 -8.22
N SER A 843 17.14 -24.72 -7.77
CA SER A 843 18.24 -25.23 -8.59
C SER A 843 17.75 -25.91 -9.87
N GLY A 844 18.37 -25.57 -11.00
CA GLY A 844 18.02 -26.02 -12.34
C GLY A 844 16.82 -25.30 -12.98
N ALA A 845 16.10 -24.44 -12.25
CA ALA A 845 14.93 -23.76 -12.79
C ALA A 845 15.33 -22.60 -13.73
N TYR A 846 14.48 -22.32 -14.73
CA TYR A 846 14.61 -21.14 -15.58
C TYR A 846 14.70 -19.88 -14.72
N GLY A 847 15.62 -18.96 -14.99
CA GLY A 847 15.73 -17.70 -14.26
C GLY A 847 16.18 -17.84 -12.80
N GLN A 848 16.77 -18.97 -12.41
CA GLN A 848 17.43 -19.12 -11.10
C GLN A 848 18.53 -18.07 -10.91
N LEU A 849 18.86 -17.80 -9.64
CA LEU A 849 20.03 -16.99 -9.30
C LEU A 849 21.29 -17.62 -9.90
N LEU A 850 21.94 -16.85 -10.78
CA LEU A 850 23.25 -17.18 -11.33
C LEU A 850 24.18 -15.99 -11.12
N PRO A 851 25.48 -16.19 -10.90
CA PRO A 851 26.45 -15.12 -10.86
C PRO A 851 26.42 -14.25 -12.12
N LEU A 852 26.69 -12.96 -11.96
CA LEU A 852 26.84 -12.00 -13.05
C LEU A 852 25.63 -11.94 -13.99
N THR A 853 24.43 -12.00 -13.42
CA THR A 853 23.13 -11.98 -14.12
C THR A 853 22.38 -10.71 -13.75
N ARG A 854 21.64 -10.12 -14.70
CA ARG A 854 20.80 -8.95 -14.43
C ARG A 854 19.46 -9.34 -13.80
N SER A 855 19.02 -8.56 -12.81
CA SER A 855 17.75 -8.77 -12.15
C SER A 855 16.56 -8.56 -13.10
N SER A 856 15.44 -9.23 -12.81
CA SER A 856 14.15 -8.88 -13.41
C SER A 856 13.35 -7.96 -12.48
N THR A 857 12.68 -6.96 -13.04
CA THR A 857 11.81 -6.01 -12.30
C THR A 857 10.55 -5.67 -13.11
N THR A 858 9.67 -4.85 -12.55
CA THR A 858 8.42 -4.39 -13.19
C THR A 858 8.56 -3.09 -13.98
N ASN A 859 9.78 -2.65 -14.30
CA ASN A 859 10.07 -1.38 -14.97
C ASN A 859 9.36 -1.26 -16.33
N ALA A 860 8.59 -0.19 -16.57
CA ALA A 860 7.95 0.10 -17.86
C ALA A 860 8.19 1.55 -18.29
N VAL A 861 9.32 1.80 -18.94
CA VAL A 861 9.57 3.03 -19.71
C VAL A 861 8.90 2.92 -21.09
N SER A 862 8.13 3.93 -21.51
CA SER A 862 7.40 3.86 -22.79
C SER A 862 7.36 5.17 -23.56
N LEU A 863 7.53 5.07 -24.88
CA LEU A 863 7.34 6.14 -25.85
C LEU A 863 6.25 5.75 -26.84
N VAL A 864 5.29 6.63 -27.06
CA VAL A 864 4.22 6.50 -28.06
C VAL A 864 4.43 7.57 -29.12
N PHE A 865 4.33 7.15 -30.38
CA PHE A 865 4.49 8.02 -31.54
C PHE A 865 3.13 8.34 -32.16
N GLU A 866 3.05 9.41 -32.94
CA GLU A 866 1.86 9.77 -33.70
C GLU A 866 1.43 8.61 -34.63
N ARG A 867 0.13 8.60 -34.95
CA ARG A 867 -0.47 7.55 -35.75
C ARG A 867 0.20 7.49 -37.11
N ASP A 868 0.64 6.29 -37.49
CA ASP A 868 1.29 6.00 -38.77
C ASP A 868 2.61 6.77 -39.05
N ASP A 869 3.17 7.46 -38.05
CA ASP A 869 4.47 8.15 -38.15
C ASP A 869 5.41 7.77 -36.99
N ARG A 870 6.42 6.97 -37.28
CA ARG A 870 7.40 6.48 -36.29
C ARG A 870 8.51 7.47 -35.94
N THR A 871 8.45 8.70 -36.44
CA THR A 871 9.47 9.75 -36.25
C THR A 871 8.95 10.94 -35.42
N ARG A 872 7.65 10.96 -35.12
CA ARG A 872 6.97 11.99 -34.35
C ARG A 872 6.53 11.45 -32.99
N PRO A 873 7.34 11.61 -31.91
CA PRO A 873 6.91 11.20 -30.59
C PRO A 873 5.74 12.07 -30.13
N LEU A 874 4.77 11.43 -29.49
CA LEU A 874 3.53 12.04 -29.01
C LEU A 874 3.47 12.03 -27.48
N LEU A 875 3.82 10.91 -26.85
CA LEU A 875 3.69 10.71 -25.40
C LEU A 875 4.89 9.93 -24.86
N GLY A 876 5.48 10.43 -23.78
CA GLY A 876 6.43 9.71 -22.95
C GLY A 876 5.81 9.44 -21.61
N VAL A 877 5.93 8.20 -21.13
CA VAL A 877 5.37 7.81 -19.84
C VAL A 877 6.21 6.74 -19.16
N ALA A 878 6.46 6.96 -17.88
CA ALA A 878 6.96 5.95 -16.95
C ALA A 878 6.20 6.07 -15.63
N ALA A 879 6.25 5.03 -14.82
CA ALA A 879 5.61 5.03 -13.52
C ALA A 879 6.46 4.32 -12.46
N ALA A 880 6.23 4.69 -11.21
CA ALA A 880 6.63 3.97 -10.03
C ALA A 880 5.42 3.34 -9.31
N GLY A 881 5.68 2.52 -8.28
CA GLY A 881 4.62 1.92 -7.44
C GLY A 881 4.47 0.40 -7.58
N ASN A 882 5.57 -0.35 -7.63
CA ASN A 882 5.57 -1.82 -7.62
C ASN A 882 4.71 -2.45 -8.75
N GLN A 883 3.74 -3.30 -8.39
CA GLN A 883 2.77 -3.94 -9.26
C GLN A 883 1.84 -2.96 -9.98
N TRP A 884 1.79 -1.69 -9.54
CA TRP A 884 1.01 -0.63 -10.18
C TRP A 884 1.74 0.06 -11.33
N ILE A 885 3.04 -0.20 -11.56
CA ILE A 885 3.81 0.43 -12.65
C ILE A 885 3.17 0.12 -14.01
N LEU A 886 3.07 -1.15 -14.37
CA LEU A 886 2.51 -1.58 -15.65
C LEU A 886 1.05 -1.11 -15.85
N PRO A 887 0.12 -1.30 -14.89
CA PRO A 887 -1.23 -0.74 -14.98
C PRO A 887 -1.26 0.77 -15.17
N SER A 888 -0.38 1.52 -14.51
CA SER A 888 -0.35 2.99 -14.62
C SER A 888 0.10 3.44 -16.00
N VAL A 889 1.14 2.81 -16.55
CA VAL A 889 1.62 3.09 -17.90
C VAL A 889 0.55 2.73 -18.94
N PHE A 890 -0.04 1.54 -18.83
CA PHE A 890 -1.12 1.08 -19.71
C PHE A 890 -2.32 2.05 -19.70
N GLN A 891 -2.83 2.40 -18.51
CA GLN A 891 -3.99 3.28 -18.37
C GLN A 891 -3.71 4.70 -18.82
N THR A 892 -2.50 5.23 -18.61
CA THR A 892 -2.11 6.56 -19.11
C THR A 892 -2.07 6.58 -20.63
N ILE A 893 -1.44 5.58 -21.28
CA ILE A 893 -1.39 5.50 -22.75
C ILE A 893 -2.81 5.42 -23.32
N ALA A 894 -3.62 4.49 -22.83
CA ALA A 894 -4.99 4.31 -23.31
C ALA A 894 -5.90 5.51 -23.00
N GLY A 895 -5.69 6.19 -21.88
CA GLY A 895 -6.40 7.43 -21.54
C GLY A 895 -6.08 8.59 -22.49
N VAL A 896 -4.83 8.75 -22.88
CA VAL A 896 -4.41 9.78 -23.85
C VAL A 896 -4.89 9.43 -25.26
N ILE A 897 -4.68 8.19 -25.72
CA ILE A 897 -4.97 7.79 -27.10
C ILE A 897 -6.47 7.60 -27.35
N ASP A 898 -7.20 6.94 -26.45
CA ASP A 898 -8.63 6.63 -26.65
C ASP A 898 -9.52 7.70 -26.03
N GLY A 899 -9.13 8.17 -24.83
CA GLY A 899 -9.93 9.13 -24.07
C GLY A 899 -9.66 10.59 -24.41
N GLY A 900 -8.63 10.88 -25.22
CA GLY A 900 -8.22 12.25 -25.55
C GLY A 900 -7.80 13.07 -24.33
N LEU A 901 -7.40 12.41 -23.25
CA LEU A 901 -7.03 13.08 -22.00
C LEU A 901 -5.71 13.82 -22.15
N SER A 902 -5.60 14.98 -21.49
CA SER A 902 -4.31 15.66 -21.33
C SER A 902 -3.36 14.86 -20.43
N ALA A 903 -2.06 15.23 -20.42
CA ALA A 903 -1.05 14.53 -19.61
C ALA A 903 -1.45 14.50 -18.12
N GLN A 904 -1.90 15.63 -17.57
CA GLN A 904 -2.32 15.71 -16.17
C GLN A 904 -3.63 14.95 -15.91
N GLN A 905 -4.61 15.06 -16.80
CA GLN A 905 -5.87 14.30 -16.70
C GLN A 905 -5.64 12.79 -16.72
N ALA A 906 -4.76 12.29 -17.60
CA ALA A 906 -4.44 10.88 -17.72
C ALA A 906 -3.73 10.34 -16.48
N VAL A 907 -2.79 11.11 -15.92
CA VAL A 907 -2.08 10.74 -14.68
C VAL A 907 -3.02 10.75 -13.46
N GLU A 908 -3.95 11.70 -13.40
CA GLU A 908 -4.92 11.80 -12.31
C GLU A 908 -6.14 10.90 -12.46
N ALA A 909 -6.36 10.27 -13.62
CA ALA A 909 -7.49 9.37 -13.84
C ALA A 909 -7.55 8.25 -12.77
N PRO A 910 -8.76 7.75 -12.44
CA PRO A 910 -8.92 6.66 -11.49
C PRO A 910 -8.29 5.38 -12.02
N ARG A 911 -7.49 4.71 -11.18
CA ARG A 911 -6.75 3.51 -11.58
C ARG A 911 -7.39 2.22 -11.12
N PHE A 912 -7.19 1.18 -11.93
CA PHE A 912 -7.47 -0.20 -11.57
C PHE A 912 -6.25 -1.11 -11.76
N PHE A 913 -6.20 -2.20 -11.01
CA PHE A 913 -5.21 -3.26 -11.12
C PHE A 913 -5.91 -4.61 -11.04
N VAL A 914 -5.63 -5.49 -12.01
CA VAL A 914 -6.25 -6.83 -12.06
C VAL A 914 -5.28 -7.84 -11.44
N ALA A 915 -5.62 -8.29 -10.23
CA ALA A 915 -4.90 -9.31 -9.49
C ALA A 915 -5.62 -10.67 -9.59
N ARG A 916 -4.94 -11.74 -9.20
CA ARG A 916 -5.59 -13.03 -8.91
C ARG A 916 -6.26 -12.97 -7.55
N ASP A 917 -7.38 -13.64 -7.40
CA ASP A 917 -8.08 -13.77 -6.12
C ASP A 917 -7.37 -14.83 -5.26
N PRO A 918 -6.70 -14.46 -4.14
CA PRO A 918 -6.00 -15.41 -3.27
C PRO A 918 -6.91 -16.43 -2.58
N SER A 919 -8.22 -16.14 -2.50
CA SER A 919 -9.20 -17.05 -1.90
C SER A 919 -9.66 -18.15 -2.85
N ASP A 920 -9.34 -18.03 -4.15
CA ASP A 920 -9.64 -19.05 -5.16
C ASP A 920 -8.56 -20.14 -5.12
N PRO A 921 -8.87 -21.39 -4.73
CA PRO A 921 -7.87 -22.45 -4.60
C PRO A 921 -7.16 -22.74 -5.93
N ASP A 922 -7.85 -22.56 -7.06
CA ASP A 922 -7.30 -22.74 -8.40
C ASP A 922 -6.51 -21.51 -8.90
N ARG A 923 -6.55 -20.38 -8.18
CA ARG A 923 -5.96 -19.09 -8.56
C ARG A 923 -6.35 -18.62 -9.97
N ARG A 924 -7.55 -18.96 -10.45
CA ARG A 924 -8.06 -18.58 -11.77
C ARG A 924 -9.05 -17.42 -11.71
N ALA A 925 -9.66 -17.18 -10.57
CA ALA A 925 -10.50 -16.01 -10.35
C ALA A 925 -9.65 -14.73 -10.26
N ALA A 926 -10.24 -13.61 -10.69
CA ALA A 926 -9.63 -12.30 -10.63
C ALA A 926 -10.28 -11.44 -9.53
N SER A 927 -9.45 -10.62 -8.88
CA SER A 927 -9.88 -9.53 -8.01
C SER A 927 -9.33 -8.22 -8.59
N VAL A 928 -10.22 -7.27 -8.89
CA VAL A 928 -9.87 -5.98 -9.51
C VAL A 928 -9.75 -4.94 -8.42
N GLN A 929 -8.52 -4.56 -8.09
CA GLN A 929 -8.23 -3.47 -7.17
C GLN A 929 -8.51 -2.12 -7.86
N ILE A 930 -9.22 -1.20 -7.20
CA ILE A 930 -9.61 0.10 -7.78
C ILE A 930 -9.45 1.26 -6.79
N GLU A 931 -9.11 2.44 -7.31
CA GLU A 931 -9.35 3.70 -6.59
C GLU A 931 -10.86 3.99 -6.52
N ASP A 932 -11.34 4.62 -5.44
CA ASP A 932 -12.78 4.83 -5.25
C ASP A 932 -13.28 6.12 -5.91
N ARG A 933 -13.08 6.19 -7.23
CA ARG A 933 -13.48 7.28 -8.13
C ARG A 933 -14.19 6.78 -9.40
N PHE A 934 -14.50 5.48 -9.45
CA PHE A 934 -15.38 4.92 -10.48
C PHE A 934 -16.85 5.10 -10.07
N PRO A 935 -17.72 5.66 -10.93
CA PRO A 935 -19.15 5.78 -10.68
C PRO A 935 -19.79 4.44 -10.38
N ARG A 936 -20.71 4.42 -9.41
CA ARG A 936 -21.40 3.18 -8.99
C ARG A 936 -22.13 2.47 -10.13
N GLY A 937 -22.71 3.21 -11.08
CA GLY A 937 -23.40 2.64 -12.24
C GLY A 937 -22.50 1.76 -13.11
N VAL A 938 -21.26 2.22 -13.35
CA VAL A 938 -20.23 1.46 -14.07
C VAL A 938 -19.86 0.21 -13.30
N LEU A 939 -19.53 0.33 -12.01
CA LEU A 939 -19.16 -0.81 -11.17
C LEU A 939 -20.29 -1.85 -11.07
N THR A 940 -21.54 -1.42 -10.87
CA THR A 940 -22.71 -2.31 -10.79
C THR A 940 -22.89 -3.10 -12.08
N ASN A 941 -22.70 -2.45 -13.22
CA ASN A 941 -22.74 -3.10 -14.51
C ASN A 941 -21.66 -4.20 -14.61
N LEU A 942 -20.40 -3.89 -14.28
CA LEU A 942 -19.33 -4.89 -14.33
C LEU A 942 -19.50 -6.02 -13.31
N ILE A 943 -20.02 -5.74 -12.12
CA ILE A 943 -20.36 -6.76 -11.12
C ILE A 943 -21.41 -7.71 -11.67
N SER A 944 -22.42 -7.22 -12.40
CA SER A 944 -23.43 -8.07 -13.05
C SER A 944 -22.84 -9.00 -14.13
N ARG A 945 -21.71 -8.62 -14.72
CA ARG A 945 -20.92 -9.45 -15.64
C ARG A 945 -20.00 -10.45 -14.93
N GLY A 946 -19.91 -10.41 -13.59
CA GLY A 946 -19.09 -11.31 -12.79
C GLY A 946 -17.71 -10.76 -12.37
N HIS A 947 -17.44 -9.48 -12.59
CA HIS A 947 -16.22 -8.84 -12.05
C HIS A 947 -16.31 -8.66 -10.53
N ARG A 948 -15.17 -8.81 -9.85
CA ARG A 948 -15.04 -8.57 -8.41
C ARG A 948 -14.13 -7.37 -8.20
N PHE A 949 -14.56 -6.42 -7.38
CA PHE A 949 -13.79 -5.21 -7.11
C PHE A 949 -13.36 -5.13 -5.65
N HIS A 950 -12.14 -4.65 -5.44
CA HIS A 950 -11.56 -4.33 -4.14
C HIS A 950 -11.12 -2.87 -4.15
N LYS A 951 -11.72 -2.02 -3.31
CA LYS A 951 -11.35 -0.61 -3.22
C LYS A 951 -10.08 -0.46 -2.38
N ILE A 952 -9.09 0.26 -2.88
CA ILE A 952 -7.76 0.41 -2.25
C ILE A 952 -7.57 1.74 -1.50
N GLY A 953 -8.55 2.63 -1.56
CA GLY A 953 -8.54 3.95 -0.92
C GLY A 953 -9.94 4.39 -0.54
N ARG A 954 -10.03 5.52 0.19
CA ARG A 954 -11.33 6.11 0.52
C ARG A 954 -11.97 6.79 -0.67
N LYS A 955 -13.21 7.23 -0.47
CA LYS A 955 -14.01 7.88 -1.49
C LYS A 955 -13.29 9.12 -2.02
N GLY A 956 -12.96 9.14 -3.30
CA GLY A 956 -12.24 10.25 -3.93
C GLY A 956 -10.72 10.25 -3.74
N GLU A 957 -10.15 9.37 -2.90
CA GLU A 957 -8.70 9.35 -2.68
C GLU A 957 -7.93 8.80 -3.89
N LEU A 958 -6.74 9.36 -4.09
CA LEU A 958 -5.74 8.87 -5.04
C LEU A 958 -4.71 8.03 -4.25
N ARG A 959 -4.30 6.88 -4.80
CA ARG A 959 -3.54 5.84 -4.08
C ARG A 959 -2.24 5.40 -4.75
N TYR A 960 -2.32 4.49 -5.72
CA TYR A 960 -1.15 3.79 -6.25
C TYR A 960 -0.87 4.10 -7.72
N GLY A 961 0.36 3.81 -8.11
CA GLY A 961 0.94 4.27 -9.35
C GLY A 961 1.45 5.69 -9.19
N TYR A 962 2.66 5.97 -9.59
CA TYR A 962 3.21 7.33 -9.57
C TYR A 962 3.77 7.60 -10.95
N ALA A 963 2.92 8.11 -11.84
CA ALA A 963 3.25 8.28 -13.24
C ALA A 963 3.82 9.68 -13.53
N SER A 964 4.89 9.71 -14.31
CA SER A 964 5.41 10.91 -14.96
C SER A 964 5.07 10.81 -16.45
N ALA A 965 4.36 11.80 -16.99
CA ALA A 965 3.94 11.81 -18.38
C ALA A 965 4.22 13.15 -19.05
N VAL A 966 4.65 13.13 -20.31
CA VAL A 966 4.76 14.33 -21.14
C VAL A 966 4.14 14.08 -22.51
N ILE A 967 3.25 14.99 -22.94
CA ILE A 967 2.67 15.00 -24.28
C ILE A 967 3.34 16.11 -25.11
N VAL A 968 3.68 15.82 -26.35
CA VAL A 968 4.20 16.78 -27.33
C VAL A 968 3.09 17.09 -28.34
N ASP A 969 2.61 18.33 -28.37
CA ASP A 969 1.67 18.85 -29.36
C ASP A 969 2.45 19.67 -30.40
N ARG A 970 2.91 18.99 -31.45
CA ARG A 970 3.67 19.65 -32.53
C ARG A 970 2.85 20.62 -33.37
N GLN A 971 1.52 20.46 -33.42
CA GLN A 971 0.68 21.39 -34.18
C GLN A 971 0.61 22.74 -33.49
N ARG A 972 0.53 22.72 -32.15
CA ARG A 972 0.58 23.94 -31.34
C ARG A 972 2.00 24.40 -31.04
N GLY A 973 3.00 23.54 -31.24
CA GLY A 973 4.39 23.83 -30.89
C GLY A 973 4.59 23.85 -29.37
N THR A 974 3.88 23.00 -28.64
CA THR A 974 3.90 22.99 -27.16
C THR A 974 4.18 21.58 -26.61
N VAL A 975 4.72 21.54 -25.40
CA VAL A 975 4.82 20.33 -24.58
C VAL A 975 4.02 20.51 -23.30
N ALA A 976 3.44 19.41 -22.80
CA ALA A 976 2.60 19.40 -21.61
C ALA A 976 2.98 18.27 -20.65
N GLY A 977 3.23 18.61 -19.38
CA GLY A 977 3.61 17.69 -18.32
C GLY A 977 2.44 17.29 -17.43
N GLY A 978 2.38 16.01 -17.07
CA GLY A 978 1.49 15.44 -16.07
C GLY A 978 2.27 14.86 -14.90
N ALA A 979 2.11 15.43 -13.70
CA ALA A 979 2.82 15.04 -12.48
C ALA A 979 1.86 14.40 -11.47
N ASP A 980 2.15 13.18 -11.01
CA ASP A 980 1.23 12.41 -10.16
C ASP A 980 1.05 13.00 -8.75
N PRO A 981 -0.16 13.45 -8.37
CA PRO A 981 -0.43 14.03 -7.05
C PRO A 981 -0.43 12.99 -5.92
N ARG A 982 -0.34 11.69 -6.22
CA ARG A 982 -0.23 10.63 -5.20
C ARG A 982 1.12 10.64 -4.47
N ARG A 983 2.09 11.41 -4.97
CA ARG A 983 3.41 11.64 -4.39
C ARG A 983 3.84 13.08 -4.69
N SER A 984 5.01 13.48 -4.23
CA SER A 984 5.61 14.81 -4.42
C SER A 984 6.03 15.15 -5.86
N HIS A 985 5.49 14.47 -6.89
CA HIS A 985 5.89 14.73 -8.27
C HIS A 985 5.75 16.22 -8.64
N ALA A 986 6.56 16.69 -9.58
CA ALA A 986 6.41 18.01 -10.13
C ALA A 986 6.64 17.98 -11.64
N ALA A 987 5.94 18.86 -12.34
CA ALA A 987 6.24 19.22 -13.71
C ALA A 987 6.74 20.68 -13.69
N LEU A 988 7.90 20.93 -14.28
CA LEU A 988 8.45 22.27 -14.42
C LEU A 988 8.76 22.55 -15.90
N ALA A 989 8.37 23.73 -16.34
CA ALA A 989 8.71 24.25 -17.66
C ALA A 989 10.07 24.96 -17.63
N TRP A 990 10.80 24.86 -18.73
CA TRP A 990 11.96 25.69 -19.00
C TRP A 990 11.73 26.46 -20.30
N GLU A 991 11.96 27.78 -20.24
CA GLU A 991 11.86 28.71 -21.37
C GLU A 991 13.19 29.46 -21.51
N PRO A 992 13.75 29.63 -22.73
CA PRO A 992 14.85 30.54 -22.95
C PRO A 992 14.38 31.97 -22.68
N SER A 993 15.20 32.77 -21.98
CA SER A 993 14.87 34.19 -21.80
C SER A 993 14.81 34.91 -23.15
N SER A 994 13.64 35.44 -23.52
CA SER A 994 13.51 36.29 -24.69
C SER A 994 14.24 37.62 -24.45
N SER A 995 15.22 37.94 -25.31
CA SER A 995 16.00 39.20 -25.39
C SER A 995 16.95 39.53 -24.23
N ALA A 996 18.25 39.32 -24.44
CA ALA A 996 19.27 40.22 -23.93
C ALA A 996 19.49 41.32 -24.97
N PRO A 997 19.31 42.61 -24.65
CA PRO A 997 19.97 43.67 -25.41
C PRO A 997 21.47 43.58 -25.15
N ASP A 998 22.25 43.87 -26.19
CA ASP A 998 23.71 43.82 -26.24
C ASP A 998 24.44 44.29 -24.96
N GLY A 999 25.46 43.52 -24.58
CA GLY A 999 26.68 44.01 -23.93
C GLY A 999 26.55 44.68 -22.56
N GLY A 1000 26.67 43.91 -21.49
CA GLY A 1000 26.95 44.45 -20.15
C GLY A 1000 27.09 43.37 -19.08
N ALA A 1001 28.33 43.20 -18.58
CA ALA A 1001 28.79 42.37 -17.47
C ALA A 1001 27.73 41.65 -16.60
N PHE A 1002 27.78 40.31 -16.60
CA PHE A 1002 27.02 39.46 -15.68
C PHE A 1002 27.59 39.55 -14.26
N GLY A 1003 26.82 40.19 -13.36
CA GLY A 1003 26.94 40.06 -11.91
C GLY A 1003 25.74 39.30 -11.35
N GLU A 1004 26.02 38.39 -10.43
CA GLU A 1004 25.12 37.56 -9.62
C GLU A 1004 23.69 38.10 -9.43
N ARG A 1005 22.68 37.33 -9.87
CA ARG A 1005 21.34 37.36 -9.26
C ARG A 1005 20.76 35.96 -9.21
N ALA A 1006 20.84 35.36 -8.03
CA ALA A 1006 20.00 34.24 -7.62
C ALA A 1006 18.52 34.62 -7.70
N LEU A 1007 17.69 33.74 -8.26
CA LEU A 1007 16.24 33.82 -8.17
C LEU A 1007 15.82 33.61 -6.70
N PRO A 1008 14.86 34.40 -6.17
CA PRO A 1008 14.51 34.36 -4.76
C PRO A 1008 13.68 33.11 -4.42
N LEU A 1009 14.11 32.40 -3.38
CA LEU A 1009 13.30 31.48 -2.59
C LEU A 1009 12.07 32.24 -2.06
N GLN A 1010 10.90 32.06 -2.65
CA GLN A 1010 9.64 32.51 -2.06
C GLN A 1010 9.24 31.56 -0.93
N GLY A 1011 9.25 32.07 0.29
CA GLY A 1011 8.88 31.34 1.50
C GLY A 1011 9.60 31.86 2.75
N ARG A 1012 9.56 33.17 2.99
CA ARG A 1012 9.94 33.76 4.29
C ARG A 1012 8.83 34.67 4.75
N ASP A 1013 7.90 34.13 5.54
CA ASP A 1013 7.08 34.95 6.42
C ASP A 1013 7.88 35.19 7.70
N ALA A 1014 8.49 36.37 7.80
CA ALA A 1014 9.26 36.81 8.95
C ALA A 1014 8.33 37.54 9.93
N SER A 1015 7.49 36.80 10.66
CA SER A 1015 6.61 37.43 11.64
C SER A 1015 6.21 36.55 12.84
N LEU A 1016 7.08 35.67 13.33
CA LEU A 1016 6.89 35.04 14.66
C LEU A 1016 8.22 34.98 15.45
N ARG A 1017 8.62 36.14 15.99
CA ARG A 1017 9.47 36.20 17.19
C ARG A 1017 8.61 36.73 18.33
N ARG A 1018 8.18 35.84 19.23
CA ARG A 1018 7.91 36.20 20.63
C ARG A 1018 8.74 35.27 21.52
N PRO A 1019 9.44 35.81 22.53
CA PRO A 1019 10.22 35.00 23.46
C PRO A 1019 9.28 34.30 24.44
N LEU A 1020 9.54 33.03 24.74
CA LEU A 1020 8.96 32.32 25.87
C LEU A 1020 9.71 32.72 27.16
N PRO A 1021 9.03 32.81 28.32
CA PRO A 1021 9.64 32.48 29.60
C PRO A 1021 9.85 30.96 29.76
#